data_AF-A0A516NLM8-F1
#
_entry.id   AF-A0A516NLM8-F1
#
_cell.length_a   1.000
_cell.length_b   1.000
_cell.length_c   1.000
_cell.angle_alpha   90.00
_cell.angle_beta   90.00
_cell.angle_gamma   90.00
#
_symmetry.space_group_name_H-M   'P 1'
#
loop_
_entity.id
_entity.type
_entity.pdbx_description
1 polymer ?
#
loop_
_entity_poly.entity_id
_entity_poly.type
_entity_poly.pdbx_seq_one_letter_code
_entity_poly.pdbx_strand_id
1 'polypeptide(L)'
;MRTHADDRRRAELFGGTGSHIFVPAIMGVGLLFWLASELRELVRTSGDASRAKRAGIDGHAVARFTMGPGTPDSAARRGLRPRPVYLLIAITLLGGALYVTIGSIANFFQQPGWVADIAWLLIVSLAVAGAAVYYGVIAAIVFARYPRPPARWSRALTNSLLTTRPVDGDEWLGRPSWRLGAGFMAATAAAALLSLILGASPYVVEGFDAYVENWFAGLSIPFWTDFTDRAFATPTVLVYVILVGLAAMRCRALAVAYAAATGFGLLASVTLRVLVDRPRPLDGPMAGALDSYPSGHVIQAVIVAGLVPLAVATLLDRRGVVTPLTLIFGTVAVGAAVSRVADGWHWPTDVLGGAAVGLALVFGARWLIAMPRAHVACRGCPWSPVQHRHPPRGVVHLTMPAASVVRMLAHLSAAAVAVTLAVLTVTVGIPASEEGFVFGSAVEKPAQLALAGVVSVGALLAWRWEAIGAVLIAFAATCLGIFAAIEYQPSYAMALTAGAMVPAVLLWLSWQHRRTAGELVALALVTVLLLATTWFGANRVYAIQFGPTHPDSSAPALAVDRVDWVWSGALRADGIAVTARLADGYRTAGLRITAADGSGTVDTAAVAAGAHRIVRMDAAGLRPDTSYRYTVVVDGEADTSRGTGRFTTPSVGPMSFRFTAGACARVGSNGAVFDALTAENPLFHLALGDLHYGNIESTETGPFFDAYDRLLTQPGQAAFYRSAPIAYVWDDHDYGPNDAGAEAPGRDASRTAFGTTVPHYAFPSPGGTINQAFTLGRVRFILTDTRSAETDTTMLGAEQLAWLIDEIVRSSRTHALVVWGNSMPWIGGAEPGSDSWAGHPDERARIADAIAAAGVRNLLMVAGDAHMVAIDDGTNSDYSTTGGHGFPVLHAAALDRPGNVKGGPYSEGAYPGGGQYGVVDVADDGRTVTVTLTGKRWDGTVLVDYEFTVSAAAP
;
A
#
# COMPACT_ATOMS: atom_id res chain seq x y z
N MET A 1 -8.60 2.84 35.77
CA MET A 1 -8.23 4.24 35.43
C MET A 1 -6.74 4.47 35.68
N ARG A 2 -5.90 4.07 34.71
CA ARG A 2 -4.57 4.63 34.46
C ARG A 2 -4.61 5.01 32.99
N THR A 3 -4.39 6.29 32.72
CA THR A 3 -4.86 6.98 31.51
C THR A 3 -4.06 6.61 30.27
N HIS A 4 -4.77 6.28 29.19
CA HIS A 4 -4.32 6.21 27.79
C HIS A 4 -3.50 7.41 27.30
N ALA A 5 -3.44 8.51 28.07
CA ALA A 5 -2.67 9.71 27.79
C ALA A 5 -1.14 9.48 27.86
N ASP A 6 -0.66 8.55 28.69
CA ASP A 6 0.78 8.27 28.80
C ASP A 6 1.31 7.43 27.62
N ASP A 7 0.46 6.59 27.03
CA ASP A 7 0.82 5.81 25.83
C ASP A 7 0.83 6.69 24.57
N ARG A 8 -0.04 7.72 24.50
CA ARG A 8 0.03 8.73 23.43
C ARG A 8 1.31 9.56 23.50
N ARG A 9 1.75 9.98 24.71
CA ARG A 9 3.04 10.68 24.87
C ARG A 9 4.25 9.83 24.49
N ARG A 10 4.20 8.51 24.72
CA ARG A 10 5.26 7.59 24.27
C ARG A 10 5.23 7.35 22.76
N ALA A 11 4.05 7.35 22.14
CA ALA A 11 3.92 7.29 20.68
C ALA A 11 4.38 8.60 19.99
N GLU A 12 4.14 9.75 20.63
CA GLU A 12 4.58 11.07 20.13
C GLU A 12 6.11 11.25 20.19
N LEU A 13 6.78 10.69 21.21
CA LEU A 13 8.26 10.68 21.30
C LEU A 13 8.93 9.89 20.15
N PHE A 14 8.18 9.06 19.42
CA PHE A 14 8.68 8.23 18.31
C PHE A 14 7.95 8.46 16.98
N GLY A 15 7.36 9.65 16.77
CA GLY A 15 6.97 10.14 15.45
C GLY A 15 5.78 9.43 14.81
N GLY A 16 4.57 9.91 15.09
CA GLY A 16 3.35 9.59 14.36
C GLY A 16 3.31 10.25 12.99
N THR A 17 4.02 9.70 12.02
CA THR A 17 3.71 9.71 10.58
C THR A 17 4.59 8.64 9.93
N GLY A 18 3.93 7.69 9.25
CA GLY A 18 4.44 6.35 8.92
C GLY A 18 5.57 6.22 7.90
N SER A 19 6.57 7.10 7.91
CA SER A 19 7.68 7.06 6.94
C SER A 19 9.06 7.35 7.54
N HIS A 20 9.18 7.82 8.78
CA HIS A 20 10.46 8.28 9.32
C HIS A 20 11.31 7.21 10.03
N ILE A 21 10.71 6.13 10.53
CA ILE A 21 11.45 5.08 11.27
C ILE A 21 12.03 4.00 10.33
N PHE A 22 11.72 4.03 9.03
CA PHE A 22 12.22 3.07 8.06
C PHE A 22 13.60 3.44 7.46
N VAL A 23 13.97 4.72 7.49
CA VAL A 23 15.28 5.22 7.02
C VAL A 23 16.47 4.66 7.85
N PRO A 24 16.39 4.53 9.19
CA PRO A 24 17.41 3.90 10.05
C PRO A 24 17.87 2.49 9.66
N ALA A 25 16.93 1.58 9.34
CA ALA A 25 17.25 0.17 9.04
C ALA A 25 17.95 0.02 7.67
N ILE A 26 17.57 0.87 6.71
CA ILE A 26 18.13 0.87 5.35
C ILE A 26 19.47 1.62 5.26
N MET A 27 19.75 2.55 6.17
CA MET A 27 21.11 3.09 6.32
C MET A 27 22.14 2.00 6.72
N GLY A 28 21.67 0.82 7.17
CA GLY A 28 22.47 -0.40 7.35
C GLY A 28 22.92 -1.10 6.05
N VAL A 29 22.47 -0.66 4.86
CA VAL A 29 22.87 -1.30 3.59
C VAL A 29 24.35 -1.03 3.25
N GLY A 30 24.94 0.07 3.74
CA GLY A 30 26.39 0.26 3.70
C GLY A 30 27.17 -0.79 4.50
N LEU A 31 26.57 -1.25 5.61
CA LEU A 31 27.06 -2.36 6.44
C LEU A 31 26.81 -3.72 5.78
N LEU A 32 25.69 -3.91 5.07
CA LEU A 32 25.43 -5.10 4.24
C LEU A 32 26.44 -5.24 3.10
N PHE A 33 26.75 -4.16 2.38
CA PHE A 33 27.75 -4.19 1.31
C PHE A 33 29.18 -4.30 1.84
N TRP A 34 29.47 -3.68 2.99
CA TRP A 34 30.71 -3.93 3.72
C TRP A 34 30.82 -5.41 4.11
N LEU A 35 29.77 -5.99 4.70
CA LEU A 35 29.70 -7.40 5.07
C LEU A 35 29.80 -8.31 3.85
N ALA A 36 29.15 -8.00 2.73
CA ALA A 36 29.25 -8.75 1.48
C ALA A 36 30.65 -8.67 0.88
N SER A 37 31.30 -7.50 0.94
CA SER A 37 32.70 -7.32 0.55
C SER A 37 33.65 -8.12 1.47
N GLU A 38 33.39 -8.16 2.78
CA GLU A 38 34.16 -8.93 3.75
C GLU A 38 33.95 -10.44 3.56
N LEU A 39 32.71 -10.90 3.41
CA LEU A 39 32.36 -12.29 3.09
C LEU A 39 33.01 -12.76 1.80
N ARG A 40 33.01 -11.92 0.75
CA ARG A 40 33.72 -12.19 -0.51
C ARG A 40 35.22 -12.41 -0.30
N GLU A 41 35.86 -11.66 0.58
CA GLU A 41 37.29 -11.80 0.86
C GLU A 41 37.57 -12.96 1.83
N LEU A 42 36.70 -13.23 2.80
CA LEU A 42 36.67 -14.41 3.67
C LEU A 42 36.61 -15.70 2.86
N VAL A 43 35.72 -15.79 1.87
CA VAL A 43 35.62 -16.94 0.96
C VAL A 43 36.89 -17.12 0.11
N ARG A 44 37.61 -16.03 -0.19
CA ARG A 44 38.88 -16.05 -0.94
C ARG A 44 40.12 -16.36 -0.09
N THR A 45 39.99 -16.48 1.23
CA THR A 45 41.13 -16.70 2.15
C THR A 45 41.86 -18.03 1.95
N SER A 46 41.22 -18.99 1.28
CA SER A 46 41.75 -20.30 0.91
C SER A 46 42.55 -20.32 -0.41
N GLY A 47 42.53 -19.24 -1.20
CA GLY A 47 43.16 -19.17 -2.52
C GLY A 47 44.60 -18.65 -2.56
N ASP A 48 45.27 -18.85 -3.70
CA ASP A 48 46.68 -18.50 -3.93
C ASP A 48 47.01 -17.01 -3.72
N ALA A 49 46.04 -16.11 -3.92
CA ALA A 49 46.21 -14.68 -3.67
C ALA A 49 46.40 -14.35 -2.17
N SER A 50 45.78 -15.12 -1.27
CA SER A 50 45.94 -15.00 0.19
C SER A 50 47.29 -15.57 0.63
N ARG A 51 47.72 -16.69 0.03
CA ARG A 51 49.08 -17.25 0.21
C ARG A 51 50.17 -16.29 -0.28
N ALA A 52 50.03 -15.71 -1.47
CA ALA A 52 50.97 -14.73 -2.03
C ALA A 52 51.05 -13.43 -1.22
N LYS A 53 49.91 -12.94 -0.69
CA LYS A 53 49.89 -11.76 0.21
C LYS A 53 50.64 -12.03 1.52
N ARG A 54 50.45 -13.22 2.12
CA ARG A 54 51.17 -13.66 3.33
C ARG A 54 52.67 -13.80 3.06
N ALA A 55 53.03 -14.50 1.98
CA ALA A 55 54.41 -14.64 1.55
C ALA A 55 55.07 -13.28 1.24
N GLY A 56 54.32 -12.29 0.75
CA GLY A 56 54.81 -10.92 0.54
C GLY A 56 55.06 -10.17 1.86
N ILE A 57 54.16 -10.29 2.84
CA ILE A 57 54.32 -9.69 4.18
C ILE A 57 55.52 -10.33 4.92
N ASP A 58 55.59 -11.66 4.92
CA ASP A 58 56.65 -12.43 5.56
C ASP A 58 57.99 -12.24 4.83
N GLY A 59 57.98 -12.21 3.50
CA GLY A 59 59.16 -11.96 2.67
C GLY A 59 59.74 -10.54 2.85
N HIS A 60 58.89 -9.52 2.99
CA HIS A 60 59.34 -8.16 3.33
C HIS A 60 59.84 -8.04 4.78
N ALA A 61 59.26 -8.81 5.71
CA ALA A 61 59.75 -8.92 7.08
C ALA A 61 61.19 -9.45 7.12
N VAL A 62 61.42 -10.53 6.37
CA VAL A 62 62.73 -11.17 6.25
C VAL A 62 63.72 -10.24 5.54
N ALA A 63 63.39 -9.69 4.38
CA ALA A 63 64.30 -8.85 3.59
C ALA A 63 64.83 -7.62 4.33
N ARG A 64 64.02 -6.98 5.20
CA ARG A 64 64.49 -5.86 6.02
C ARG A 64 65.24 -6.29 7.28
N PHE A 65 64.93 -7.45 7.84
CA PHE A 65 65.75 -8.05 8.88
C PHE A 65 67.17 -8.33 8.37
N THR A 66 67.30 -8.72 7.09
CA THR A 66 68.61 -8.91 6.45
C THR A 66 69.30 -7.61 6.01
N MET A 67 68.57 -6.54 5.67
CA MET A 67 69.13 -5.33 5.04
C MET A 67 69.26 -4.08 5.95
N GLY A 68 68.97 -4.13 7.26
CA GLY A 68 69.19 -2.95 8.13
C GLY A 68 69.14 -3.21 9.65
N PRO A 69 69.61 -2.28 10.50
CA PRO A 69 69.82 -2.48 11.94
C PRO A 69 68.53 -2.43 12.79
N GLY A 70 67.35 -2.69 12.20
CA GLY A 70 66.06 -2.60 12.89
C GLY A 70 65.61 -3.92 13.52
N THR A 71 65.07 -3.87 14.75
CA THR A 71 64.54 -5.06 15.45
C THR A 71 63.44 -5.78 14.64
N PRO A 72 63.38 -7.13 14.66
CA PRO A 72 62.48 -7.98 13.85
C PRO A 72 60.97 -7.73 14.08
N ASP A 73 60.61 -7.03 15.15
CA ASP A 73 59.23 -6.79 15.60
C ASP A 73 58.43 -5.80 14.72
N SER A 74 58.98 -5.34 13.58
CA SER A 74 58.43 -4.22 12.78
C SER A 74 57.55 -4.60 11.58
N ALA A 75 57.53 -5.86 11.16
CA ALA A 75 56.78 -6.28 9.97
C ALA A 75 55.29 -6.55 10.25
N ALA A 76 54.98 -7.23 11.36
CA ALA A 76 53.61 -7.37 11.86
C ALA A 76 52.98 -6.02 12.20
N ARG A 77 53.81 -5.03 12.60
CA ARG A 77 53.40 -3.64 12.88
C ARG A 77 52.96 -2.86 11.64
N ARG A 78 53.45 -3.21 10.43
CA ARG A 78 53.10 -2.49 9.17
C ARG A 78 51.81 -2.98 8.50
N GLY A 79 51.32 -4.15 8.88
CA GLY A 79 50.00 -4.63 8.45
C GLY A 79 48.83 -4.04 9.24
N LEU A 80 49.10 -3.53 10.44
CA LEU A 80 48.10 -2.92 11.32
C LEU A 80 47.99 -1.41 11.05
N ARG A 81 46.77 -0.89 11.12
CA ARG A 81 46.50 0.55 11.03
C ARG A 81 47.01 1.27 12.30
N PRO A 82 47.18 2.61 12.27
CA PRO A 82 47.51 3.37 13.48
C PRO A 82 46.49 3.11 14.60
N ARG A 83 46.95 3.00 15.85
CA ARG A 83 46.11 2.76 17.04
C ARG A 83 44.76 3.51 17.06
N PRO A 84 44.68 4.85 16.86
CA PRO A 84 43.41 5.58 16.91
C PRO A 84 42.39 5.15 15.85
N VAL A 85 42.84 4.57 14.74
CA VAL A 85 41.93 4.07 13.68
C VAL A 85 41.14 2.86 14.16
N TYR A 86 41.71 2.01 15.01
CA TYR A 86 41.00 0.86 15.58
C TYR A 86 39.94 1.27 16.60
N LEU A 87 40.20 2.34 17.37
CA LEU A 87 39.19 2.93 18.24
C LEU A 87 38.02 3.49 17.44
N LEU A 88 38.32 4.22 16.37
CA LEU A 88 37.30 4.79 15.48
C LEU A 88 36.41 3.68 14.88
N ILE A 89 37.02 2.62 14.36
CA ILE A 89 36.31 1.48 13.78
C ILE A 89 35.45 0.76 14.82
N ALA A 90 35.97 0.57 16.04
CA ALA A 90 35.21 -0.05 17.12
C ALA A 90 33.96 0.78 17.48
N ILE A 91 34.12 2.09 17.64
CA ILE A 91 33.00 3.00 17.94
C ILE A 91 31.96 2.97 16.81
N THR A 92 32.40 3.06 15.54
CA THR A 92 31.48 3.06 14.39
C THR A 92 30.70 1.76 14.27
N LEU A 93 31.37 0.60 14.35
CA LEU A 93 30.71 -0.70 14.18
C LEU A 93 29.83 -1.08 15.36
N LEU A 94 30.27 -0.81 16.60
CA LEU A 94 29.48 -1.10 17.80
C LEU A 94 28.28 -0.15 17.93
N GLY A 95 28.50 1.15 17.69
CA GLY A 95 27.41 2.14 17.69
C GLY A 95 26.39 1.88 16.58
N GLY A 96 26.87 1.57 15.37
CA GLY A 96 26.00 1.18 14.26
C GLY A 96 25.21 -0.10 14.53
N ALA A 97 25.84 -1.11 15.14
CA ALA A 97 25.15 -2.34 15.51
C ALA A 97 24.04 -2.10 16.54
N LEU A 98 24.35 -1.34 17.60
CA LEU A 98 23.38 -1.01 18.64
C LEU A 98 22.17 -0.27 18.06
N TYR A 99 22.42 0.71 17.21
CA TYR A 99 21.38 1.48 16.55
C TYR A 99 20.50 0.63 15.63
N VAL A 100 21.11 -0.21 14.77
CA VAL A 100 20.37 -1.14 13.90
C VAL A 100 19.52 -2.10 14.72
N THR A 101 20.07 -2.66 15.80
CA THR A 101 19.33 -3.56 16.69
C THR A 101 18.12 -2.86 17.33
N ILE A 102 18.31 -1.67 17.91
CA ILE A 102 17.22 -0.93 18.56
C ILE A 102 16.16 -0.51 17.54
N GLY A 103 16.56 0.08 16.42
CA GLY A 103 15.63 0.56 15.38
C GLY A 103 14.85 -0.58 14.72
N SER A 104 15.50 -1.70 14.41
CA SER A 104 14.84 -2.87 13.83
C SER A 104 13.86 -3.53 14.81
N ILE A 105 14.21 -3.62 16.10
CA ILE A 105 13.33 -4.18 17.14
C ILE A 105 12.14 -3.25 17.40
N ALA A 106 12.38 -1.95 17.61
CA ALA A 106 11.31 -0.98 17.87
C ALA A 106 10.28 -0.94 16.72
N ASN A 107 10.75 -0.98 15.47
CA ASN A 107 9.88 -1.05 14.29
C ASN A 107 9.06 -2.34 14.21
N PHE A 108 9.66 -3.49 14.51
CA PHE A 108 8.96 -4.77 14.47
C PHE A 108 7.78 -4.82 15.45
N PHE A 109 7.86 -4.08 16.56
CA PHE A 109 6.84 -4.06 17.60
C PHE A 109 5.86 -2.87 17.54
N GLN A 110 5.98 -1.94 16.59
CA GLN A 110 4.99 -0.85 16.44
C GLN A 110 3.74 -1.33 15.67
N GLN A 111 2.56 -1.15 16.27
CA GLN A 111 1.23 -1.41 15.69
C GLN A 111 0.49 -0.07 15.47
N PRO A 112 -0.25 0.13 14.35
CA PRO A 112 -0.36 -0.73 13.17
C PRO A 112 0.75 -0.37 12.16
N GLY A 113 1.99 -0.76 12.47
CA GLY A 113 3.16 -0.45 11.65
C GLY A 113 3.47 -1.57 10.65
N TRP A 114 3.83 -1.17 9.43
CA TRP A 114 4.01 -2.01 8.24
C TRP A 114 5.12 -3.09 8.33
N VAL A 115 5.79 -3.21 9.48
CA VAL A 115 7.01 -4.00 9.68
C VAL A 115 6.78 -5.26 10.54
N ALA A 116 5.66 -5.35 11.27
CA ALA A 116 5.31 -6.53 12.07
C ALA A 116 5.23 -7.82 11.23
N ASP A 117 4.86 -7.71 9.95
CA ASP A 117 4.70 -8.84 9.02
C ASP A 117 6.03 -9.30 8.37
N ILE A 118 7.16 -8.62 8.61
CA ILE A 118 8.42 -8.84 7.88
C ILE A 118 9.54 -9.36 8.81
N ALA A 119 9.29 -10.47 9.48
CA ALA A 119 10.24 -11.11 10.40
C ALA A 119 11.63 -11.37 9.78
N TRP A 120 11.71 -11.61 8.47
CA TRP A 120 13.00 -11.84 7.79
C TRP A 120 13.87 -10.58 7.71
N LEU A 121 13.31 -9.37 7.61
CA LEU A 121 14.08 -8.12 7.62
C LEU A 121 14.70 -7.88 9.00
N LEU A 122 13.97 -8.22 10.07
CA LEU A 122 14.52 -8.22 11.42
C LEU A 122 15.69 -9.22 11.52
N ILE A 123 15.53 -10.44 11.00
CA ILE A 123 16.60 -11.46 11.00
C ILE A 123 17.84 -10.97 10.25
N VAL A 124 17.69 -10.39 9.05
CA VAL A 124 18.80 -9.85 8.27
C VAL A 124 19.48 -8.69 9.00
N SER A 125 18.70 -7.77 9.58
CA SER A 125 19.23 -6.62 10.31
C SER A 125 20.01 -7.04 11.56
N LEU A 126 19.50 -8.02 12.31
CA LEU A 126 20.18 -8.60 13.46
C LEU A 126 21.45 -9.37 13.07
N ALA A 127 21.45 -10.07 11.93
CA ALA A 127 22.64 -10.74 11.41
C ALA A 127 23.75 -9.74 11.05
N VAL A 128 23.38 -8.63 10.40
CA VAL A 128 24.29 -7.52 10.07
C VAL A 128 24.83 -6.85 11.32
N ALA A 129 23.96 -6.57 12.29
CA ALA A 129 24.37 -6.02 13.59
C ALA A 129 25.32 -6.98 14.33
N GLY A 130 25.04 -8.30 14.33
CA GLY A 130 25.91 -9.30 14.93
C GLY A 130 27.30 -9.35 14.31
N ALA A 131 27.39 -9.26 12.98
CA ALA A 131 28.68 -9.18 12.29
C ALA A 131 29.43 -7.89 12.64
N ALA A 132 28.73 -6.75 12.71
CA ALA A 132 29.31 -5.47 13.11
C ALA A 132 29.85 -5.52 14.56
N VAL A 133 29.10 -6.13 15.49
CA VAL A 133 29.57 -6.36 16.87
C VAL A 133 30.85 -7.18 16.88
N TYR A 134 30.87 -8.30 16.14
CA TYR A 134 32.05 -9.17 16.08
C TYR A 134 33.32 -8.41 15.67
N TYR A 135 33.27 -7.67 14.55
CA TYR A 135 34.42 -6.90 14.06
C TYR A 135 34.73 -5.67 14.93
N GLY A 136 33.71 -5.02 15.49
CA GLY A 136 33.87 -3.89 16.41
C GLY A 136 34.60 -4.30 17.70
N VAL A 137 34.23 -5.45 18.28
CA VAL A 137 34.91 -6.04 19.45
C VAL A 137 36.36 -6.39 19.12
N ILE A 138 36.61 -7.00 17.96
CA ILE A 138 37.98 -7.30 17.53
C ILE A 138 38.80 -6.01 17.38
N ALA A 139 38.25 -4.97 16.77
CA ALA A 139 38.90 -3.67 16.64
C ALA A 139 39.20 -3.05 18.03
N ALA A 140 38.28 -3.15 18.99
CA ALA A 140 38.47 -2.69 20.37
C ALA A 140 39.60 -3.48 21.08
N ILE A 141 39.65 -4.80 20.91
CA ILE A 141 40.72 -5.65 21.45
C ILE A 141 42.07 -5.27 20.85
N VAL A 142 42.14 -5.04 19.54
CA VAL A 142 43.37 -4.60 18.85
C VAL A 142 43.81 -3.22 19.33
N PHE A 143 42.87 -2.30 19.56
CA PHE A 143 43.15 -0.99 20.13
C PHE A 143 43.72 -1.09 21.55
N ALA A 144 43.10 -1.91 22.41
CA ALA A 144 43.47 -2.06 23.82
C ALA A 144 44.82 -2.79 24.01
N ARG A 145 45.14 -3.74 23.12
CA ARG A 145 46.38 -4.54 23.15
C ARG A 145 47.43 -4.06 22.16
N TYR A 146 47.25 -2.86 21.60
CA TYR A 146 48.21 -2.25 20.68
C TYR A 146 49.55 -2.02 21.41
N PRO A 147 50.72 -2.37 20.84
CA PRO A 147 50.96 -2.79 19.46
C PRO A 147 51.01 -4.31 19.23
N ARG A 148 50.74 -5.16 20.25
CA ARG A 148 50.87 -6.62 20.17
C ARG A 148 49.52 -7.33 20.42
N PRO A 149 48.54 -7.21 19.50
CA PRO A 149 47.27 -7.91 19.65
C PRO A 149 47.46 -9.44 19.55
N PRO A 150 46.64 -10.26 20.25
CA PRO A 150 46.77 -11.71 20.22
C PRO A 150 46.69 -12.29 18.80
N ALA A 151 47.57 -13.23 18.48
CA ALA A 151 47.74 -13.78 17.13
C ALA A 151 46.47 -14.40 16.52
N ARG A 152 45.53 -14.87 17.35
CA ARG A 152 44.23 -15.38 16.89
C ARG A 152 43.33 -14.30 16.30
N TRP A 153 43.37 -13.09 16.86
CA TRP A 153 42.51 -11.97 16.48
C TRP A 153 43.12 -11.16 15.34
N SER A 154 44.44 -10.98 15.31
CA SER A 154 45.12 -10.38 14.16
C SER A 154 45.02 -11.24 12.90
N ARG A 155 44.94 -12.58 13.03
CA ARG A 155 44.69 -13.52 11.93
C ARG A 155 43.30 -13.35 11.29
N ALA A 156 42.26 -13.07 12.07
CA ALA A 156 40.92 -12.78 11.56
C ALA A 156 40.88 -11.48 10.72
N LEU A 157 41.82 -10.56 10.97
CA LEU A 157 41.87 -9.25 10.32
C LEU A 157 42.77 -9.18 9.08
N THR A 158 43.67 -10.16 8.87
CA THR A 158 44.70 -10.11 7.80
C THR A 158 44.13 -10.02 6.38
N ASN A 159 42.86 -10.37 6.17
CA ASN A 159 42.18 -10.28 4.88
C ASN A 159 40.97 -9.33 4.88
N SER A 160 40.68 -8.68 6.01
CA SER A 160 39.63 -7.67 6.09
C SER A 160 40.13 -6.28 5.74
N LEU A 161 39.19 -5.34 5.54
CA LEU A 161 39.45 -3.92 5.32
C LEU A 161 40.17 -3.24 6.50
N LEU A 162 40.28 -3.94 7.64
CA LEU A 162 40.87 -3.47 8.90
C LEU A 162 42.41 -3.62 8.96
N THR A 163 43.02 -4.29 7.98
CA THR A 163 44.49 -4.37 7.82
C THR A 163 44.95 -3.78 6.50
N THR A 164 46.12 -3.14 6.51
CA THR A 164 46.77 -2.60 5.32
C THR A 164 47.81 -3.58 4.80
N ARG A 165 48.09 -3.55 3.49
CA ARG A 165 49.30 -4.22 2.97
C ARG A 165 50.52 -3.34 3.35
N PRO A 166 51.67 -3.92 3.71
CA PRO A 166 52.93 -3.17 3.76
C PRO A 166 53.24 -2.64 2.36
N VAL A 167 53.60 -1.36 2.24
CA VAL A 167 53.97 -0.73 0.97
C VAL A 167 55.20 0.13 1.19
N ASP A 168 56.25 -0.10 0.39
CA ASP A 168 57.58 0.48 0.59
C ASP A 168 58.03 1.40 -0.56
N GLY A 169 57.09 1.99 -1.32
CA GLY A 169 57.40 2.92 -2.41
C GLY A 169 56.93 4.36 -2.14
N ASP A 170 57.76 5.35 -2.50
CA ASP A 170 57.49 6.79 -2.31
C ASP A 170 56.16 7.26 -2.96
N GLU A 171 55.76 6.63 -4.07
CA GLU A 171 54.47 6.87 -4.75
C GLU A 171 53.25 6.63 -3.84
N TRP A 172 53.37 5.74 -2.85
CA TRP A 172 52.29 5.39 -1.92
C TRP A 172 52.32 6.22 -0.63
N LEU A 173 53.39 6.99 -0.40
CA LEU A 173 53.57 7.91 0.73
C LEU A 173 53.06 9.33 0.42
N GLY A 174 52.61 9.60 -0.80
CA GLY A 174 52.03 10.88 -1.23
C GLY A 174 50.89 11.33 -0.31
N ARG A 175 50.95 12.60 0.14
CA ARG A 175 49.90 13.21 0.97
C ARG A 175 48.81 13.82 0.08
N PRO A 176 47.52 13.74 0.48
CA PRO A 176 46.45 14.49 -0.16
C PRO A 176 46.74 16.00 -0.14
N SER A 177 46.07 16.75 -1.03
CA SER A 177 46.22 18.20 -1.09
C SER A 177 45.87 18.85 0.26
N TRP A 178 46.67 19.84 0.67
CA TRP A 178 46.43 20.58 1.92
C TRP A 178 45.05 21.27 1.92
N ARG A 179 44.53 21.62 0.73
CA ARG A 179 43.20 22.22 0.55
C ARG A 179 42.06 21.33 1.06
N LEU A 180 42.15 20.01 0.86
CA LEU A 180 41.16 19.06 1.40
C LEU A 180 41.23 18.98 2.93
N GLY A 181 42.45 19.03 3.49
CA GLY A 181 42.66 19.08 4.93
C GLY A 181 42.12 20.37 5.55
N ALA A 182 42.39 21.51 4.92
CA ALA A 182 41.87 22.81 5.35
C ALA A 182 40.33 22.85 5.27
N GLY A 183 39.73 22.34 4.19
CA GLY A 183 38.27 22.25 4.06
C GLY A 183 37.62 21.36 5.12
N PHE A 184 38.22 20.20 5.42
CA PHE A 184 37.78 19.33 6.51
C PHE A 184 37.82 20.04 7.86
N MET A 185 38.94 20.70 8.19
CA MET A 185 39.08 21.42 9.46
C MET A 185 38.10 22.59 9.56
N ALA A 186 37.92 23.37 8.49
CA ALA A 186 37.00 24.49 8.46
C ALA A 186 35.54 24.06 8.63
N ALA A 187 35.10 23.03 7.90
CA ALA A 187 33.74 22.51 8.02
C ALA A 187 33.47 21.89 9.40
N THR A 188 34.45 21.17 9.97
CA THR A 188 34.35 20.61 11.32
C THR A 188 34.28 21.71 12.37
N ALA A 189 35.12 22.75 12.25
CA ALA A 189 35.09 23.90 13.15
C ALA A 189 33.75 24.66 13.07
N ALA A 190 33.22 24.86 11.87
CA ALA A 190 31.90 25.48 11.67
C ALA A 190 30.77 24.65 12.29
N ALA A 191 30.76 23.33 12.06
CA ALA A 191 29.77 22.44 12.66
C ALA A 191 29.86 22.42 14.20
N ALA A 192 31.07 22.38 14.76
CA ALA A 192 31.29 22.37 16.20
C ALA A 192 30.89 23.72 16.84
N LEU A 193 31.25 24.83 16.20
CA LEU A 193 30.91 26.17 16.67
C LEU A 193 29.39 26.40 16.65
N LEU A 194 28.71 26.08 15.54
CA LEU A 194 27.25 26.20 15.45
C LEU A 194 26.55 25.33 16.50
N SER A 195 26.99 24.08 16.66
CA SER A 195 26.42 23.17 17.67
C SER A 195 26.64 23.67 19.09
N LEU A 196 27.81 24.26 19.38
CA LEU A 196 28.11 24.84 20.68
C LEU A 196 27.27 26.10 20.95
N ILE A 197 27.13 27.00 19.97
CA ILE A 197 26.32 28.21 20.08
C ILE A 197 24.86 27.84 20.37
N LEU A 198 24.30 26.92 19.58
CA LEU A 198 22.92 26.47 19.70
C LEU A 198 22.67 25.71 21.01
N GLY A 199 23.59 24.83 21.42
CA GLY A 199 23.46 24.07 22.67
C GLY A 199 23.70 24.91 23.93
N ALA A 200 24.51 25.98 23.85
CA ALA A 200 24.81 26.83 25.01
C ALA A 200 23.76 27.92 25.23
N SER A 201 23.25 28.55 24.16
CA SER A 201 22.21 29.57 24.26
C SER A 201 21.50 29.77 22.91
N PRO A 202 20.34 29.11 22.70
CA PRO A 202 19.54 29.25 21.48
C PRO A 202 19.16 30.70 21.16
N TYR A 203 18.92 31.52 22.19
CA TYR A 203 18.55 32.94 22.07
C TYR A 203 19.55 33.81 21.30
N VAL A 204 20.83 33.40 21.21
CA VAL A 204 21.87 34.16 20.51
C VAL A 204 21.66 34.14 19.00
N VAL A 205 21.00 33.10 18.47
CA VAL A 205 20.79 32.94 17.02
C VAL A 205 19.35 33.21 16.59
N GLU A 206 18.40 33.35 17.52
CA GLU A 206 17.00 33.65 17.20
C GLU A 206 16.86 34.91 16.32
N GLY A 207 17.62 35.97 16.63
CA GLY A 207 17.64 37.19 15.82
C GLY A 207 18.20 36.98 14.40
N PHE A 208 19.15 36.06 14.23
CA PHE A 208 19.68 35.69 12.92
C PHE A 208 18.70 34.80 12.14
N ASP A 209 18.11 33.80 12.80
CA ASP A 209 17.15 32.90 12.19
C ASP A 209 15.90 33.65 11.74
N ALA A 210 15.32 34.51 12.58
CA ALA A 210 14.16 35.34 12.22
C ALA A 210 14.49 36.32 11.08
N TYR A 211 15.71 36.88 11.06
CA TYR A 211 16.13 37.79 9.99
C TYR A 211 16.26 37.08 8.64
N VAL A 212 16.85 35.88 8.63
CA VAL A 212 17.02 35.09 7.40
C VAL A 212 15.72 34.42 6.97
N GLU A 213 14.90 33.94 7.90
CA GLU A 213 13.57 33.39 7.61
C GLU A 213 12.67 34.42 6.93
N ASN A 214 12.73 35.68 7.35
CA ASN A 214 12.01 36.77 6.68
C ASN A 214 12.40 36.98 5.21
N TRP A 215 13.59 36.55 4.77
CA TRP A 215 13.94 36.57 3.33
C TRP A 215 13.10 35.59 2.52
N PHE A 216 12.52 34.58 3.18
CA PHE A 216 11.68 33.55 2.60
C PHE A 216 10.19 33.73 2.94
N ALA A 217 9.81 34.80 3.64
CA ALA A 217 8.41 35.05 3.98
C ALA A 217 7.52 35.13 2.74
N GLY A 218 6.47 34.31 2.70
CA GLY A 218 5.54 34.20 1.57
C GLY A 218 6.05 33.38 0.37
N LEU A 219 7.27 32.83 0.44
CA LEU A 219 7.80 31.90 -0.55
C LEU A 219 7.50 30.46 -0.11
N SER A 220 6.59 29.78 -0.80
CA SER A 220 6.43 28.33 -0.65
C SER A 220 6.83 27.63 -1.95
N ILE A 221 7.57 26.52 -1.84
CA ILE A 221 8.09 25.78 -3.00
C ILE A 221 7.72 24.29 -2.89
N PRO A 222 6.42 23.95 -2.82
CA PRO A 222 5.95 22.61 -2.49
C PRO A 222 6.41 21.58 -3.52
N PHE A 223 6.43 21.93 -4.81
CA PHE A 223 6.99 21.07 -5.85
C PHE A 223 8.44 20.66 -5.58
N TRP A 224 9.27 21.60 -5.11
CA TRP A 224 10.67 21.33 -4.84
C TRP A 224 10.85 20.51 -3.56
N THR A 225 10.06 20.80 -2.52
CA THR A 225 9.96 19.98 -1.32
C THR A 225 9.61 18.54 -1.66
N ASP A 226 8.51 18.32 -2.38
CA ASP A 226 8.09 17.02 -2.89
C ASP A 226 9.17 16.30 -3.70
N PHE A 227 9.81 17.01 -4.63
CA PHE A 227 10.88 16.45 -5.45
C PHE A 227 12.06 15.99 -4.58
N THR A 228 12.52 16.84 -3.65
CA THR A 228 13.65 16.51 -2.76
C THR A 228 13.29 15.39 -1.79
N ASP A 229 12.06 15.37 -1.26
CA ASP A 229 11.59 14.29 -0.40
C ASP A 229 11.53 12.96 -1.15
N ARG A 230 11.09 12.93 -2.42
CA ARG A 230 11.19 11.72 -3.26
C ARG A 230 12.63 11.36 -3.63
N ALA A 231 13.49 12.34 -3.90
CA ALA A 231 14.90 12.12 -4.24
C ALA A 231 15.71 11.53 -3.08
N PHE A 232 15.33 11.85 -1.85
CA PHE A 232 15.94 11.31 -0.63
C PHE A 232 15.05 10.29 0.11
N ALA A 233 13.93 9.90 -0.51
CA ALA A 233 13.08 8.83 -0.01
C ALA A 233 13.80 7.49 -0.03
N THR A 234 13.32 6.58 0.81
CA THR A 234 13.86 5.23 0.97
C THR A 234 14.16 4.51 -0.36
N PRO A 235 13.25 4.45 -1.36
CA PRO A 235 13.51 3.74 -2.60
C PRO A 235 14.68 4.35 -3.39
N THR A 236 14.75 5.68 -3.47
CA THR A 236 15.80 6.39 -4.21
C THR A 236 17.16 6.27 -3.52
N VAL A 237 17.17 6.31 -2.18
CA VAL A 237 18.38 6.09 -1.38
C VAL A 237 18.92 4.67 -1.59
N LEU A 238 18.04 3.66 -1.70
CA LEU A 238 18.46 2.30 -2.04
C LEU A 238 19.18 2.25 -3.39
N VAL A 239 18.71 3.00 -4.39
CA VAL A 239 19.39 3.11 -5.69
C VAL A 239 20.78 3.73 -5.54
N TYR A 240 20.93 4.81 -4.78
CA TYR A 240 22.25 5.41 -4.52
C TYR A 240 23.19 4.44 -3.79
N VAL A 241 22.66 3.68 -2.84
CA VAL A 241 23.43 2.70 -2.09
C VAL A 241 23.85 1.52 -2.97
N ILE A 242 22.97 1.00 -3.84
CA ILE A 242 23.32 -0.03 -4.83
C ILE A 242 24.42 0.50 -5.75
N LEU A 243 24.27 1.73 -6.25
CA LEU A 243 25.25 2.36 -7.13
C LEU A 243 26.63 2.47 -6.45
N VAL A 244 26.67 2.89 -5.18
CA VAL A 244 27.89 2.94 -4.37
C VAL A 244 28.44 1.53 -4.08
N GLY A 245 27.58 0.55 -3.81
CA GLY A 245 27.94 -0.85 -3.60
C GLY A 245 28.57 -1.49 -4.85
N LEU A 246 28.03 -1.19 -6.03
CA LEU A 246 28.64 -1.60 -7.30
C LEU A 246 30.00 -0.92 -7.51
N ALA A 247 30.11 0.38 -7.19
CA ALA A 247 31.36 1.11 -7.27
C ALA A 247 32.41 0.59 -6.27
N ALA A 248 31.98 0.13 -5.09
CA ALA A 248 32.82 -0.48 -4.06
C ALA A 248 33.55 -1.74 -4.55
N MET A 249 32.97 -2.47 -5.51
CA MET A 249 33.63 -3.63 -6.13
C MET A 249 34.91 -3.26 -6.88
N ARG A 250 35.03 -1.99 -7.33
CA ARG A 250 36.23 -1.46 -7.99
C ARG A 250 37.09 -0.62 -7.05
N CYS A 251 36.47 0.19 -6.19
CA CYS A 251 37.16 1.08 -5.26
C CYS A 251 36.75 0.82 -3.80
N ARG A 252 37.60 0.11 -3.05
CA ARG A 252 37.36 -0.17 -1.62
C ARG A 252 37.36 1.08 -0.75
N ALA A 253 38.22 2.05 -1.09
CA ALA A 253 38.30 3.31 -0.36
C ALA A 253 36.98 4.09 -0.42
N LEU A 254 36.28 4.05 -1.56
CA LEU A 254 34.98 4.69 -1.74
C LEU A 254 33.91 4.05 -0.86
N ALA A 255 33.88 2.72 -0.76
CA ALA A 255 32.94 1.99 0.09
C ALA A 255 33.08 2.40 1.57
N VAL A 256 34.32 2.42 2.06
CA VAL A 256 34.65 2.81 3.43
C VAL A 256 34.33 4.28 3.66
N ALA A 257 34.67 5.15 2.70
CA ALA A 257 34.41 6.58 2.79
C ALA A 257 32.91 6.88 2.84
N TYR A 258 32.09 6.21 2.03
CA TYR A 258 30.64 6.36 2.03
C TYR A 258 30.01 5.83 3.32
N ALA A 259 30.33 4.60 3.72
CA ALA A 259 29.82 4.02 4.95
C ALA A 259 30.20 4.84 6.18
N ALA A 260 31.43 5.35 6.24
CA ALA A 260 31.88 6.24 7.30
C ALA A 260 31.12 7.57 7.27
N ALA A 261 31.01 8.24 6.11
CA ALA A 261 30.31 9.52 6.00
C ALA A 261 28.84 9.40 6.42
N THR A 262 28.13 8.40 5.92
CA THR A 262 26.73 8.16 6.28
C THR A 262 26.56 7.78 7.76
N GLY A 263 27.42 6.88 8.28
CA GLY A 263 27.37 6.45 9.68
C GLY A 263 27.69 7.58 10.67
N PHE A 264 28.72 8.39 10.40
CA PHE A 264 29.04 9.55 11.22
C PHE A 264 28.02 10.67 11.08
N GLY A 265 27.44 10.87 9.89
CA GLY A 265 26.36 11.84 9.70
C GLY A 265 25.13 11.48 10.51
N LEU A 266 24.76 10.20 10.54
CA LEU A 266 23.67 9.69 11.37
C LEU A 266 23.96 9.84 12.86
N LEU A 267 25.15 9.41 13.30
CA LEU A 267 25.57 9.55 14.70
C LEU A 267 25.56 11.01 15.14
N ALA A 268 26.08 11.91 14.31
CA ALA A 268 26.06 13.35 14.57
C ALA A 268 24.63 13.88 14.65
N SER A 269 23.75 13.50 13.71
CA SER A 269 22.34 13.90 13.70
C SER A 269 21.62 13.50 14.98
N VAL A 270 21.69 12.22 15.37
CA VAL A 270 21.02 11.70 16.58
C VAL A 270 21.61 12.34 17.85
N THR A 271 22.93 12.39 17.95
CA THR A 271 23.59 12.91 19.15
C THR A 271 23.29 14.39 19.34
N LEU A 272 23.39 15.20 18.28
CA LEU A 272 23.15 16.63 18.35
C LEU A 272 21.67 16.95 18.57
N ARG A 273 20.76 16.15 18.01
CA ARG A 273 19.33 16.29 18.28
C ARG A 273 19.01 16.17 19.77
N VAL A 274 19.57 15.15 20.42
CA VAL A 274 19.39 14.93 21.87
C VAL A 274 20.10 15.98 22.72
N LEU A 275 21.27 16.45 22.29
CA LEU A 275 22.06 17.42 23.07
C LEU A 275 21.57 18.86 22.94
N VAL A 276 20.98 19.23 21.80
CA VAL A 276 20.55 20.62 21.52
C VAL A 276 19.06 20.82 21.79
N ASP A 277 18.23 19.77 21.66
CA ASP A 277 16.81 19.74 22.06
C ASP A 277 16.01 20.97 21.59
N ARG A 278 16.18 21.33 20.31
CA ARG A 278 15.65 22.57 19.73
C ARG A 278 14.25 22.38 19.14
N PRO A 279 13.27 23.24 19.47
CA PRO A 279 11.96 23.22 18.85
C PRO A 279 12.00 23.67 17.39
N ARG A 280 11.16 23.06 16.55
CA ARG A 280 10.90 23.45 15.15
C ARG A 280 10.23 24.83 15.04
N PRO A 281 10.29 25.49 13.87
CA PRO A 281 9.53 26.74 13.60
C PRO A 281 8.03 26.58 13.90
N LEU A 282 7.43 27.60 14.52
CA LEU A 282 6.07 27.54 15.06
C LEU A 282 4.96 27.62 13.99
N ASP A 283 5.27 28.21 12.84
CA ASP A 283 4.31 28.38 11.74
C ASP A 283 4.44 27.29 10.67
N GLY A 284 5.22 26.24 10.95
CA GLY A 284 5.56 25.17 10.00
C GLY A 284 4.86 23.82 10.26
N PRO A 285 5.00 22.85 9.35
CA PRO A 285 4.29 21.55 9.39
C PRO A 285 4.55 20.69 10.63
N MET A 286 5.68 20.92 11.32
CA MET A 286 6.12 20.15 12.50
C MET A 286 6.28 21.05 13.74
N ALA A 287 5.48 22.12 13.82
CA ALA A 287 5.56 23.12 14.86
C ALA A 287 5.65 22.51 16.27
N GLY A 288 6.65 22.96 17.03
CA GLY A 288 6.85 22.54 18.43
C GLY A 288 7.56 21.20 18.64
N ALA A 289 7.87 20.42 17.59
CA ALA A 289 8.65 19.18 17.76
C ALA A 289 10.10 19.48 18.18
N LEU A 290 10.63 18.76 19.17
CA LEU A 290 11.95 19.02 19.79
C LEU A 290 13.14 18.40 19.05
N ASP A 291 13.09 18.43 17.72
CA ASP A 291 13.94 17.58 16.90
C ASP A 291 14.60 18.35 15.73
N SER A 292 14.69 19.68 15.86
CA SER A 292 15.02 20.61 14.77
C SER A 292 16.49 20.63 14.35
N TYR A 293 17.44 20.58 15.29
CA TYR A 293 18.87 20.70 15.00
C TYR A 293 19.64 19.37 15.07
N PRO A 294 20.57 19.09 14.14
CA PRO A 294 20.73 19.68 12.81
C PRO A 294 19.74 19.07 11.81
N SER A 295 19.56 19.68 10.63
CA SER A 295 18.72 19.08 9.60
C SER A 295 19.34 17.81 9.01
N GLY A 296 18.78 16.65 9.37
CA GLY A 296 19.22 15.34 8.85
C GLY A 296 19.06 15.19 7.34
N HIS A 297 18.00 15.77 6.77
CA HIS A 297 17.73 15.77 5.33
C HIS A 297 18.85 16.51 4.57
N VAL A 298 19.31 17.65 5.09
CA VAL A 298 20.41 18.44 4.49
C VAL A 298 21.76 17.72 4.64
N ILE A 299 22.03 17.08 5.79
CA ILE A 299 23.24 16.24 5.97
C ILE A 299 23.30 15.18 4.87
N GLN A 300 22.18 14.48 4.64
CA GLN A 300 22.09 13.43 3.64
C GLN A 300 22.24 13.97 2.21
N ALA A 301 21.57 15.07 1.88
CA ALA A 301 21.66 15.71 0.57
C ALA A 301 23.10 16.09 0.21
N VAL A 302 23.85 16.67 1.16
CA VAL A 302 25.25 17.03 0.98
C VAL A 302 26.15 15.80 0.81
N ILE A 303 25.93 14.73 1.59
CA ILE A 303 26.68 13.46 1.45
C ILE A 303 26.45 12.84 0.07
N VAL A 304 25.19 12.77 -0.38
CA VAL A 304 24.83 12.25 -1.71
C VAL A 304 25.52 13.07 -2.81
N ALA A 305 25.42 14.41 -2.73
CA ALA A 305 26.03 15.30 -3.70
C ALA A 305 27.56 15.19 -3.76
N GLY A 306 28.21 14.92 -2.62
CA GLY A 306 29.66 14.80 -2.55
C GLY A 306 30.22 13.44 -3.00
N LEU A 307 29.45 12.36 -2.83
CA LEU A 307 29.97 10.98 -2.96
C LEU A 307 29.36 10.17 -4.11
N VAL A 308 28.10 10.35 -4.49
CA VAL A 308 27.49 9.65 -5.63
C VAL A 308 28.24 9.95 -6.94
N PRO A 309 28.65 11.20 -7.24
CA PRO A 309 29.49 11.49 -8.42
C PRO A 309 30.79 10.67 -8.49
N LEU A 310 31.42 10.40 -7.33
CA LEU A 310 32.63 9.59 -7.26
C LEU A 310 32.35 8.12 -7.55
N ALA A 311 31.19 7.61 -7.13
CA ALA A 311 30.74 6.26 -7.43
C ALA A 311 30.43 6.09 -8.93
N VAL A 312 29.72 7.04 -9.53
CA VAL A 312 29.47 7.06 -10.99
C VAL A 312 30.78 7.10 -11.78
N ALA A 313 31.71 7.98 -11.41
CA ALA A 313 33.02 8.05 -12.07
C ALA A 313 33.84 6.75 -11.94
N THR A 314 33.69 6.04 -10.81
CA THR A 314 34.33 4.73 -10.57
C THR A 314 33.73 3.62 -11.45
N LEU A 315 32.42 3.66 -11.68
CA LEU A 315 31.73 2.70 -12.54
C LEU A 315 31.99 2.95 -14.03
N LEU A 316 32.08 4.22 -14.42
CA LEU A 316 32.34 4.63 -15.81
C LEU A 316 33.83 4.67 -16.18
N ASP A 317 34.73 4.54 -15.20
CA ASP A 317 36.18 4.70 -15.36
C ASP A 317 36.56 6.07 -15.98
N ARG A 318 35.78 7.12 -15.64
CA ARG A 318 35.92 8.47 -16.20
C ARG A 318 35.91 9.51 -15.08
N ARG A 319 37.09 10.04 -14.72
CA ARG A 319 37.20 11.07 -13.67
C ARG A 319 36.52 12.40 -14.03
N GLY A 320 36.41 12.73 -15.32
CA GLY A 320 35.85 13.99 -15.80
C GLY A 320 34.37 14.21 -15.48
N VAL A 321 33.60 13.15 -15.18
CA VAL A 321 32.17 13.28 -14.84
C VAL A 321 31.93 13.75 -13.41
N VAL A 322 32.95 13.73 -12.54
CA VAL A 322 32.78 14.09 -11.13
C VAL A 322 32.37 15.53 -10.96
N THR A 323 33.03 16.46 -11.65
CA THR A 323 32.72 17.89 -11.55
C THR A 323 31.29 18.23 -11.99
N PRO A 324 30.83 17.88 -13.21
CA PRO A 324 29.47 18.23 -13.63
C PRO A 324 28.40 17.56 -12.76
N LEU A 325 28.59 16.31 -12.34
CA LEU A 325 27.63 15.65 -11.44
C LEU A 325 27.63 16.26 -10.04
N THR A 326 28.80 16.63 -9.48
CA THR A 326 28.86 17.32 -8.18
C THR A 326 28.14 18.66 -8.24
N LEU A 327 28.21 19.38 -9.37
CA LEU A 327 27.45 20.62 -9.56
C LEU A 327 25.95 20.36 -9.61
N ILE A 328 25.50 19.37 -10.40
CA ILE A 328 24.06 19.02 -10.51
C ILE A 328 23.49 18.62 -9.15
N PHE A 329 24.10 17.66 -8.48
CA PHE A 329 23.62 17.21 -7.17
C PHE A 329 23.82 18.28 -6.09
N GLY A 330 24.85 19.13 -6.22
CA GLY A 330 25.06 20.28 -5.34
C GLY A 330 23.92 21.29 -5.44
N THR A 331 23.45 21.60 -6.66
CA THR A 331 22.27 22.44 -6.86
C THR A 331 21.03 21.83 -6.23
N VAL A 332 20.84 20.51 -6.36
CA VAL A 332 19.72 19.81 -5.70
C VAL A 332 19.81 19.93 -4.18
N ALA A 333 20.99 19.74 -3.60
CA ALA A 333 21.21 19.87 -2.16
C ALA A 333 21.00 21.31 -1.64
N VAL A 334 21.41 22.33 -2.40
CA VAL A 334 21.15 23.74 -2.07
C VAL A 334 19.66 24.03 -2.14
N GLY A 335 18.97 23.57 -3.18
CA GLY A 335 17.52 23.73 -3.26
C GLY A 335 16.80 23.04 -2.09
N ALA A 336 17.23 21.84 -1.70
CA ALA A 336 16.67 21.14 -0.54
C ALA A 336 16.88 21.95 0.75
N ALA A 337 18.07 22.53 0.95
CA ALA A 337 18.35 23.43 2.05
C ALA A 337 17.43 24.65 2.08
N VAL A 338 17.19 25.28 0.92
CA VAL A 338 16.28 26.43 0.78
C VAL A 338 14.84 26.04 1.08
N SER A 339 14.34 24.93 0.55
CA SER A 339 12.94 24.53 0.76
C SER A 339 12.65 24.16 2.21
N ARG A 340 13.62 23.61 2.95
CA ARG A 340 13.46 23.34 4.39
C ARG A 340 13.26 24.61 5.22
N VAL A 341 13.79 25.75 4.80
CA VAL A 341 13.56 27.05 5.47
C VAL A 341 12.27 27.68 4.94
N ALA A 342 12.10 27.75 3.62
CA ALA A 342 10.96 28.41 2.98
C ALA A 342 9.60 27.81 3.37
N ASP A 343 9.51 26.48 3.47
CA ASP A 343 8.27 25.78 3.86
C ASP A 343 8.18 25.55 5.39
N GLY A 344 9.00 26.23 6.20
CA GLY A 344 8.88 26.21 7.67
C GLY A 344 9.30 24.90 8.37
N TRP A 345 10.03 24.01 7.72
CA TRP A 345 10.45 22.73 8.32
C TRP A 345 11.59 22.86 9.33
N HIS A 346 12.50 23.82 9.14
CA HIS A 346 13.71 23.99 9.94
C HIS A 346 14.13 25.45 10.01
N TRP A 347 14.79 25.85 11.10
CA TRP A 347 15.41 27.17 11.18
C TRP A 347 16.63 27.26 10.23
N PRO A 348 16.98 28.45 9.72
CA PRO A 348 18.15 28.66 8.86
C PRO A 348 19.45 28.05 9.42
N THR A 349 19.71 28.24 10.71
CA THR A 349 20.89 27.66 11.38
C THR A 349 20.87 26.14 11.48
N ASP A 350 19.71 25.48 11.49
CA ASP A 350 19.60 24.02 11.47
C ASP A 350 20.05 23.44 10.13
N VAL A 351 19.70 24.14 9.05
CA VAL A 351 20.11 23.83 7.68
C VAL A 351 21.61 24.09 7.50
N LEU A 352 22.13 25.22 8.01
CA LEU A 352 23.56 25.53 7.98
C LEU A 352 24.39 24.52 8.79
N GLY A 353 23.91 24.12 9.97
CA GLY A 353 24.52 23.09 10.80
C GLY A 353 24.55 21.74 10.09
N GLY A 354 23.42 21.34 9.47
CA GLY A 354 23.34 20.14 8.65
C GLY A 354 24.31 20.16 7.46
N ALA A 355 24.40 21.29 6.76
CA ALA A 355 25.34 21.45 5.65
C ALA A 355 26.80 21.39 6.11
N ALA A 356 27.15 22.03 7.24
CA ALA A 356 28.50 22.00 7.79
C ALA A 356 28.94 20.59 8.21
N VAL A 357 28.05 19.85 8.88
CA VAL A 357 28.28 18.43 9.24
C VAL A 357 28.46 17.59 7.97
N GLY A 358 27.55 17.72 6.99
CA GLY A 358 27.64 17.01 5.71
C GLY A 358 28.95 17.30 4.95
N LEU A 359 29.35 18.58 4.87
CA LEU A 359 30.58 19.00 4.21
C LEU A 359 31.84 18.48 4.92
N ALA A 360 31.88 18.48 6.24
CA ALA A 360 32.99 17.89 6.99
C ALA A 360 33.15 16.40 6.64
N LEU A 361 32.05 15.67 6.56
CA LEU A 361 32.05 14.25 6.21
C LEU A 361 32.48 14.01 4.75
N VAL A 362 32.00 14.84 3.82
CA VAL A 362 32.40 14.77 2.40
C VAL A 362 33.89 15.09 2.24
N PHE A 363 34.40 16.15 2.87
CA PHE A 363 35.83 16.49 2.78
C PHE A 363 36.71 15.41 3.41
N GLY A 364 36.31 14.85 4.56
CA GLY A 364 37.01 13.72 5.18
C GLY A 364 37.01 12.47 4.28
N ALA A 365 35.87 12.14 3.68
CA ALA A 365 35.72 11.05 2.73
C ALA A 365 36.59 11.25 1.47
N ARG A 366 36.59 12.46 0.90
CA ARG A 366 37.42 12.79 -0.28
C ARG A 366 38.91 12.80 0.06
N TRP A 367 39.28 13.25 1.26
CA TRP A 367 40.65 13.18 1.76
C TRP A 367 41.13 11.73 1.89
N LEU A 368 40.28 10.83 2.41
CA LEU A 368 40.55 9.39 2.45
C LEU A 368 40.71 8.78 1.05
N ILE A 369 39.82 9.12 0.12
CA ILE A 369 39.88 8.63 -1.28
C ILE A 369 41.09 9.21 -2.01
N ALA A 370 41.53 10.43 -1.69
CA ALA A 370 42.70 11.04 -2.31
C ALA A 370 44.03 10.43 -1.82
N MET A 371 44.01 9.60 -0.76
CA MET A 371 45.22 8.93 -0.29
C MET A 371 45.63 7.78 -1.23
N PRO A 372 46.84 7.81 -1.82
CA PRO A 372 47.36 6.71 -2.63
C PRO A 372 47.28 5.37 -1.89
N ARG A 373 47.74 5.32 -0.64
CA ARG A 373 47.70 4.13 0.23
C ARG A 373 46.32 3.51 0.43
N ALA A 374 45.23 4.26 0.26
CA ALA A 374 43.87 3.75 0.38
C ALA A 374 43.49 2.80 -0.78
N HIS A 375 44.22 2.87 -1.90
CA HIS A 375 43.94 2.11 -3.13
C HIS A 375 44.85 0.91 -3.38
N VAL A 376 45.78 0.61 -2.48
CA VAL A 376 46.76 -0.49 -2.61
C VAL A 376 46.10 -1.86 -2.84
N ALA A 377 44.87 -2.04 -2.34
CA ALA A 377 44.09 -3.26 -2.49
C ALA A 377 43.01 -3.16 -3.57
N CYS A 378 42.87 -2.01 -4.24
CA CYS A 378 41.92 -1.81 -5.32
C CYS A 378 42.43 -2.47 -6.61
N ARG A 379 41.53 -3.02 -7.42
CA ARG A 379 41.84 -3.64 -8.71
C ARG A 379 41.13 -2.87 -9.81
N GLY A 380 41.89 -2.25 -10.73
CA GLY A 380 41.31 -1.45 -11.82
C GLY A 380 40.50 -0.23 -11.35
N CYS A 381 40.90 0.37 -10.23
CA CYS A 381 40.25 1.57 -9.70
C CYS A 381 40.81 2.83 -10.39
N PRO A 382 39.95 3.74 -10.89
CA PRO A 382 40.42 4.97 -11.51
C PRO A 382 41.18 5.87 -10.54
N TRP A 383 41.07 5.67 -9.22
CA TRP A 383 41.74 6.47 -8.19
C TRP A 383 43.10 5.90 -7.75
N SER A 384 43.49 4.72 -8.23
CA SER A 384 44.79 4.10 -7.90
C SER A 384 45.94 4.76 -8.67
N PRO A 385 47.11 5.01 -8.03
CA PRO A 385 48.31 5.48 -8.73
C PRO A 385 48.90 4.40 -9.66
N VAL A 386 48.71 3.11 -9.33
CA VAL A 386 49.17 1.97 -10.15
C VAL A 386 47.96 1.23 -10.74
N GLN A 387 47.88 1.14 -12.07
CA GLN A 387 46.84 0.39 -12.77
C GLN A 387 47.24 -1.07 -12.96
N HIS A 388 46.81 -1.97 -12.07
CA HIS A 388 46.91 -3.41 -12.33
C HIS A 388 45.80 -3.87 -13.28
N ARG A 389 46.14 -4.07 -14.57
CA ARG A 389 45.27 -4.77 -15.53
C ARG A 389 45.41 -6.27 -15.31
N HIS A 390 44.37 -6.93 -14.80
CA HIS A 390 44.30 -8.39 -14.74
C HIS A 390 43.35 -8.91 -15.83
N PRO A 391 43.64 -10.07 -16.44
CA PRO A 391 42.71 -10.72 -17.35
C PRO A 391 41.48 -11.24 -16.56
N PRO A 392 40.26 -11.13 -17.12
CA PRO A 392 39.06 -11.62 -16.48
C PRO A 392 39.05 -13.15 -16.44
N ARG A 393 38.72 -13.73 -15.27
CA ARG A 393 38.35 -15.15 -15.12
C ARG A 393 36.91 -15.19 -14.60
N GLY A 394 35.96 -15.47 -15.49
CA GLY A 394 34.56 -15.70 -15.16
C GLY A 394 34.37 -17.01 -14.38
N VAL A 395 33.20 -17.16 -13.73
CA VAL A 395 32.81 -18.36 -12.97
C VAL A 395 32.21 -19.44 -13.88
N VAL A 396 31.58 -19.04 -14.98
CA VAL A 396 31.02 -19.92 -16.02
C VAL A 396 31.85 -19.76 -17.29
N HIS A 397 32.42 -20.86 -17.78
CA HIS A 397 33.13 -20.89 -19.06
C HIS A 397 32.12 -21.00 -20.21
N LEU A 398 31.59 -19.86 -20.66
CA LEU A 398 30.95 -19.78 -21.96
C LEU A 398 32.03 -19.57 -23.03
N THR A 399 32.00 -20.38 -24.08
CA THR A 399 32.81 -20.12 -25.28
C THR A 399 32.32 -18.81 -25.92
N MET A 400 33.21 -18.08 -26.60
CA MET A 400 32.81 -16.83 -27.31
C MET A 400 31.60 -17.02 -28.25
N PRO A 401 31.47 -18.14 -28.99
CA PRO A 401 30.27 -18.44 -29.78
C PRO A 401 29.00 -18.62 -28.93
N ALA A 402 29.09 -19.29 -27.77
CA ALA A 402 27.95 -19.48 -26.88
C ALA A 402 27.47 -18.15 -26.27
N ALA A 403 28.38 -17.25 -25.89
CA ALA A 403 28.02 -15.93 -25.36
C ALA A 403 27.31 -15.05 -26.40
N SER A 404 27.71 -15.12 -27.68
CA SER A 404 26.99 -14.42 -28.77
C SER A 404 25.59 -14.98 -29.01
N VAL A 405 25.41 -16.30 -28.93
CA VAL A 405 24.09 -16.94 -29.06
C VAL A 405 23.17 -16.53 -27.91
N VAL A 406 23.66 -16.59 -26.67
CA VAL A 406 22.89 -16.15 -25.48
C VAL A 406 22.49 -14.69 -25.60
N ARG A 407 23.40 -13.82 -26.07
CA ARG A 407 23.09 -12.40 -26.31
C ARG A 407 22.01 -12.23 -27.37
N MET A 408 22.08 -12.96 -28.48
CA MET A 408 21.07 -12.91 -29.54
C MET A 408 19.70 -13.35 -28.99
N LEU A 409 19.65 -14.47 -28.26
CA LEU A 409 18.43 -14.95 -27.60
C LEU A 409 17.87 -13.93 -26.60
N ALA A 410 18.74 -13.19 -25.91
CA ALA A 410 18.30 -12.13 -25.01
C ALA A 410 17.60 -10.97 -25.74
N HIS A 411 18.09 -10.56 -26.92
CA HIS A 411 17.45 -9.49 -27.69
C HIS A 411 16.16 -9.99 -28.37
N LEU A 412 16.15 -11.23 -28.85
CA LEU A 412 14.95 -11.85 -29.42
C LEU A 412 13.85 -12.00 -28.36
N SER A 413 14.19 -12.45 -27.15
CA SER A 413 13.23 -12.54 -26.05
C SER A 413 12.76 -11.16 -25.57
N ALA A 414 13.63 -10.14 -25.52
CA ALA A 414 13.21 -8.78 -25.20
C ALA A 414 12.23 -8.21 -26.24
N ALA A 415 12.49 -8.43 -27.53
CA ALA A 415 11.59 -8.05 -28.60
C ALA A 415 10.26 -8.81 -28.52
N ALA A 416 10.29 -10.12 -28.26
CA ALA A 416 9.08 -10.93 -28.07
C ALA A 416 8.25 -10.42 -26.89
N VAL A 417 8.85 -10.17 -25.72
CA VAL A 417 8.15 -9.62 -24.55
C VAL A 417 7.53 -8.25 -24.86
N ALA A 418 8.28 -7.34 -25.47
CA ALA A 418 7.76 -6.00 -25.81
C ALA A 418 6.61 -6.06 -26.83
N VAL A 419 6.73 -6.89 -27.87
CA VAL A 419 5.69 -7.05 -28.90
C VAL A 419 4.46 -7.74 -28.32
N THR A 420 4.63 -8.81 -27.53
CA THR A 420 3.50 -9.51 -26.89
C THR A 420 2.76 -8.57 -25.95
N LEU A 421 3.46 -7.79 -25.12
CA LEU A 421 2.83 -6.79 -24.27
C LEU A 421 2.07 -5.75 -25.11
N ALA A 422 2.72 -5.15 -26.12
CA ALA A 422 2.07 -4.14 -26.96
C ALA A 422 0.85 -4.68 -27.72
N VAL A 423 0.93 -5.90 -28.26
CA VAL A 423 -0.19 -6.54 -28.96
C VAL A 423 -1.31 -6.83 -27.98
N LEU A 424 -1.05 -7.51 -26.85
CA LEU A 424 -2.08 -7.84 -25.87
C LEU A 424 -2.78 -6.59 -25.33
N THR A 425 -2.03 -5.55 -24.98
CA THR A 425 -2.58 -4.26 -24.51
C THR A 425 -3.49 -3.60 -25.57
N VAL A 426 -3.21 -3.76 -26.87
CA VAL A 426 -3.96 -3.13 -27.96
C VAL A 426 -5.14 -3.99 -28.45
N THR A 427 -5.01 -5.31 -28.45
CA THR A 427 -5.98 -6.21 -29.12
C THR A 427 -7.00 -6.84 -28.18
N VAL A 428 -6.58 -7.34 -27.02
CA VAL A 428 -7.44 -8.14 -26.13
C VAL A 428 -7.61 -7.49 -24.75
N GLY A 429 -6.65 -6.67 -24.32
CA GLY A 429 -6.46 -6.40 -22.90
C GLY A 429 -5.90 -7.64 -22.20
N ILE A 430 -5.28 -7.48 -21.04
CA ILE A 430 -4.93 -8.64 -20.20
C ILE A 430 -6.20 -9.01 -19.40
N PRO A 431 -6.60 -10.29 -19.26
CA PRO A 431 -7.87 -10.65 -18.62
C PRO A 431 -7.98 -10.09 -17.20
N ALA A 432 -8.92 -9.19 -16.90
CA ALA A 432 -8.94 -8.48 -15.61
C ALA A 432 -9.23 -9.40 -14.40
N SER A 433 -9.05 -8.85 -13.19
CA SER A 433 -9.49 -9.48 -11.95
C SER A 433 -10.99 -9.78 -12.02
N GLU A 434 -11.46 -10.77 -11.24
CA GLU A 434 -12.91 -11.00 -11.13
C GLU A 434 -13.66 -9.78 -10.56
N GLU A 435 -12.95 -8.85 -9.88
CA GLU A 435 -13.49 -7.59 -9.36
C GLU A 435 -13.35 -6.39 -10.34
N GLY A 436 -12.95 -6.61 -11.59
CA GLY A 436 -12.82 -5.55 -12.61
C GLY A 436 -11.54 -4.70 -12.54
N PHE A 437 -11.54 -3.55 -13.25
CA PHE A 437 -10.39 -2.66 -13.46
C PHE A 437 -10.27 -1.56 -12.38
N VAL A 438 -9.24 -1.59 -11.53
CA VAL A 438 -9.05 -0.57 -10.48
C VAL A 438 -8.68 0.81 -11.03
N PHE A 439 -7.95 0.89 -12.14
CA PHE A 439 -7.51 2.17 -12.73
C PHE A 439 -8.23 2.52 -14.04
N GLY A 440 -9.13 1.65 -14.50
CA GLY A 440 -9.75 1.74 -15.82
C GLY A 440 -8.75 1.65 -16.97
N SER A 441 -9.28 1.41 -18.18
CA SER A 441 -8.44 1.25 -19.38
C SER A 441 -7.66 2.51 -19.78
N ALA A 442 -8.09 3.69 -19.30
CA ALA A 442 -7.48 4.99 -19.59
C ALA A 442 -6.10 5.17 -18.95
N VAL A 443 -5.84 4.53 -17.81
CA VAL A 443 -4.55 4.60 -17.11
C VAL A 443 -3.71 3.35 -17.38
N GLU A 444 -4.36 2.19 -17.45
CA GLU A 444 -3.72 0.90 -17.61
C GLU A 444 -2.95 0.77 -18.93
N LYS A 445 -3.61 1.07 -20.06
CA LYS A 445 -3.02 0.95 -21.39
C LYS A 445 -1.77 1.83 -21.56
N PRO A 446 -1.78 3.12 -21.17
CA PRO A 446 -0.56 3.94 -21.19
C PRO A 446 0.55 3.40 -20.29
N ALA A 447 0.23 2.90 -19.09
CA ALA A 447 1.23 2.36 -18.17
C ALA A 447 1.90 1.10 -18.73
N GLN A 448 1.13 0.18 -19.30
CA GLN A 448 1.64 -1.04 -19.93
C GLN A 448 2.50 -0.73 -21.17
N LEU A 449 2.04 0.18 -22.05
CA LEU A 449 2.81 0.62 -23.21
C LEU A 449 4.11 1.32 -22.81
N ALA A 450 4.09 2.15 -21.75
CA ALA A 450 5.30 2.77 -21.21
C ALA A 450 6.30 1.74 -20.72
N LEU A 451 5.85 0.71 -20.00
CA LEU A 451 6.72 -0.39 -19.54
C LEU A 451 7.28 -1.22 -20.72
N ALA A 452 6.48 -1.49 -21.75
CA ALA A 452 6.97 -2.12 -22.99
C ALA A 452 8.04 -1.24 -23.68
N GLY A 453 7.87 0.08 -23.65
CA GLY A 453 8.85 1.07 -24.08
C GLY A 453 10.16 0.97 -23.30
N VAL A 454 10.11 0.85 -21.97
CA VAL A 454 11.31 0.69 -21.11
C VAL A 454 12.04 -0.62 -21.42
N VAL A 455 11.33 -1.74 -21.65
CA VAL A 455 11.94 -3.01 -22.09
C VAL A 455 12.67 -2.82 -23.42
N SER A 456 12.05 -2.12 -24.37
CA SER A 456 12.62 -1.84 -25.69
C SER A 456 13.89 -0.97 -25.59
N VAL A 457 13.85 0.12 -24.81
CA VAL A 457 15.02 0.97 -24.55
C VAL A 457 16.14 0.19 -23.85
N GLY A 458 15.78 -0.66 -22.89
CA GLY A 458 16.72 -1.55 -22.21
C GLY A 458 17.43 -2.50 -23.19
N ALA A 459 16.68 -3.11 -24.12
CA ALA A 459 17.23 -3.98 -25.15
C ALA A 459 18.18 -3.22 -26.10
N LEU A 460 17.81 -2.00 -26.53
CA LEU A 460 18.66 -1.15 -27.37
C LEU A 460 19.96 -0.76 -26.66
N LEU A 461 19.87 -0.35 -25.39
CA LEU A 461 21.05 -0.01 -24.59
C LEU A 461 21.94 -1.23 -24.35
N ALA A 462 21.36 -2.43 -24.25
CA ALA A 462 22.10 -3.67 -24.02
C ALA A 462 23.12 -3.98 -25.14
N TRP A 463 22.89 -3.53 -26.37
CA TRP A 463 23.84 -3.68 -27.48
C TRP A 463 25.21 -3.09 -27.15
N ARG A 464 25.23 -1.95 -26.47
CA ARG A 464 26.47 -1.26 -26.08
C ARG A 464 26.83 -1.51 -24.61
N TRP A 465 25.82 -1.56 -23.74
CA TRP A 465 25.89 -1.57 -22.27
C TRP A 465 24.98 -2.66 -21.67
N GLU A 466 25.32 -3.94 -21.89
CA GLU A 466 24.53 -5.11 -21.46
C GLU A 466 23.98 -5.04 -20.03
N ALA A 467 24.80 -4.63 -19.05
CA ALA A 467 24.38 -4.56 -17.65
C ALA A 467 23.32 -3.48 -17.41
N ILE A 468 23.44 -2.33 -18.08
CA ILE A 468 22.46 -1.23 -17.96
C ILE A 468 21.14 -1.66 -18.61
N GLY A 469 21.21 -2.24 -19.81
CA GLY A 469 20.03 -2.76 -20.50
C GLY A 469 19.31 -3.85 -19.71
N ALA A 470 20.05 -4.79 -19.13
CA ALA A 470 19.48 -5.86 -18.32
C ALA A 470 18.81 -5.35 -17.04
N VAL A 471 19.39 -4.35 -16.36
CA VAL A 471 18.78 -3.72 -15.17
C VAL A 471 17.49 -2.99 -15.53
N LEU A 472 17.45 -2.28 -16.67
CA LEU A 472 16.23 -1.60 -17.13
C LEU A 472 15.11 -2.57 -17.46
N ILE A 473 15.42 -3.67 -18.16
CA ILE A 473 14.44 -4.73 -18.46
C ILE A 473 13.94 -5.38 -17.16
N ALA A 474 14.84 -5.68 -16.23
CA ALA A 474 14.47 -6.27 -14.94
C ALA A 474 13.59 -5.35 -14.09
N PHE A 475 13.88 -4.05 -14.11
CA PHE A 475 13.06 -3.04 -13.46
C PHE A 475 11.66 -2.97 -14.09
N ALA A 476 11.57 -2.91 -15.42
CA ALA A 476 10.29 -2.90 -16.12
C ALA A 476 9.46 -4.16 -15.81
N ALA A 477 10.09 -5.34 -15.80
CA ALA A 477 9.44 -6.61 -15.44
C ALA A 477 8.91 -6.60 -14.00
N THR A 478 9.67 -6.03 -13.06
CA THR A 478 9.27 -5.88 -11.64
C THR A 478 8.07 -4.94 -11.50
N CYS A 479 8.11 -3.78 -12.16
CA CYS A 479 7.00 -2.82 -12.16
C CYS A 479 5.74 -3.43 -12.78
N LEU A 480 5.88 -4.18 -13.88
CA LEU A 480 4.78 -4.90 -14.50
C LEU A 480 4.16 -5.92 -13.55
N GLY A 481 4.98 -6.65 -12.78
CA GLY A 481 4.50 -7.55 -11.73
C GLY A 481 3.71 -6.87 -10.62
N ILE A 482 4.23 -5.77 -10.08
CA ILE A 482 3.55 -5.02 -9.01
C ILE A 482 2.24 -4.42 -9.53
N PHE A 483 2.26 -3.88 -10.75
CA PHE A 483 1.06 -3.34 -11.39
C PHE A 483 0.03 -4.44 -11.65
N ALA A 484 0.46 -5.60 -12.16
CA ALA A 484 -0.39 -6.76 -12.35
C ALA A 484 -1.04 -7.22 -11.03
N ALA A 485 -0.42 -7.02 -9.87
CA ALA A 485 -1.04 -7.41 -8.60
C ALA A 485 -2.26 -6.55 -8.19
N ILE A 486 -2.59 -5.52 -8.96
CA ILE A 486 -3.82 -4.72 -8.82
C ILE A 486 -4.96 -5.33 -9.63
N GLU A 487 -4.65 -6.22 -10.55
CA GLU A 487 -5.62 -6.86 -11.46
C GLU A 487 -5.57 -8.39 -11.35
N TYR A 488 -4.57 -8.94 -10.66
CA TYR A 488 -4.33 -10.37 -10.61
C TYR A 488 -3.94 -10.80 -9.21
N GLN A 489 -4.26 -12.06 -8.89
CA GLN A 489 -3.66 -12.70 -7.73
C GLN A 489 -2.12 -12.63 -7.80
N PRO A 490 -1.43 -12.46 -6.67
CA PRO A 490 0.02 -12.30 -6.63
C PRO A 490 0.83 -13.42 -7.32
N SER A 491 0.26 -14.62 -7.44
CA SER A 491 0.85 -15.76 -8.16
C SER A 491 0.97 -15.50 -9.66
N TYR A 492 -0.09 -15.00 -10.31
CA TYR A 492 -0.08 -14.65 -11.74
C TYR A 492 0.83 -13.44 -12.01
N ALA A 493 0.77 -12.42 -11.15
CA ALA A 493 1.68 -11.28 -11.20
C ALA A 493 3.16 -11.72 -11.13
N MET A 494 3.47 -12.71 -10.29
CA MET A 494 4.81 -13.30 -10.21
C MET A 494 5.19 -14.08 -11.47
N ALA A 495 4.27 -14.87 -12.03
CA ALA A 495 4.51 -15.60 -13.27
C ALA A 495 4.80 -14.64 -14.44
N LEU A 496 4.03 -13.55 -14.56
CA LEU A 496 4.23 -12.49 -15.55
C LEU A 496 5.61 -11.82 -15.37
N THR A 497 5.96 -11.47 -14.13
CA THR A 497 7.28 -10.91 -13.79
C THR A 497 8.40 -11.86 -14.21
N ALA A 498 8.29 -13.14 -13.85
CA ALA A 498 9.31 -14.15 -14.16
C ALA A 498 9.50 -14.30 -15.68
N GLY A 499 8.40 -14.32 -16.45
CA GLY A 499 8.44 -14.34 -17.91
C GLY A 499 9.11 -13.09 -18.50
N ALA A 500 8.72 -11.91 -18.05
CA ALA A 500 9.29 -10.63 -18.50
C ALA A 500 10.76 -10.44 -18.09
N MET A 501 11.24 -11.16 -17.06
CA MET A 501 12.61 -11.11 -16.56
C MET A 501 13.60 -11.95 -17.41
N VAL A 502 13.12 -12.88 -18.24
CA VAL A 502 13.95 -13.77 -19.06
C VAL A 502 15.02 -13.03 -19.89
N PRO A 503 14.73 -11.93 -20.61
CA PRO A 503 15.72 -11.22 -21.39
C PRO A 503 16.83 -10.60 -20.52
N ALA A 504 16.47 -10.09 -19.34
CA ALA A 504 17.44 -9.55 -18.38
C ALA A 504 18.39 -10.65 -17.87
N VAL A 505 17.85 -11.82 -17.54
CA VAL A 505 18.65 -12.98 -17.11
C VAL A 505 19.60 -13.44 -18.22
N LEU A 506 19.13 -13.52 -19.46
CA LEU A 506 19.97 -13.90 -20.60
C LEU A 506 21.08 -12.87 -20.86
N LEU A 507 20.79 -11.57 -20.72
CA LEU A 507 21.82 -10.52 -20.80
C LEU A 507 22.83 -10.60 -19.65
N TRP A 508 22.40 -10.96 -18.45
CA TRP A 508 23.31 -11.22 -17.33
C TRP A 508 24.21 -12.43 -17.59
N LEU A 509 23.65 -13.50 -18.14
CA LEU A 509 24.37 -14.71 -18.55
C LEU A 509 25.33 -14.46 -19.72
N SER A 510 24.99 -13.55 -20.65
CA SER A 510 25.93 -13.13 -21.70
C SER A 510 27.02 -12.22 -21.14
N TRP A 511 26.71 -11.34 -20.18
CA TRP A 511 27.66 -10.38 -19.63
C TRP A 511 28.72 -11.00 -18.71
N GLN A 512 28.39 -12.08 -17.99
CA GLN A 512 29.24 -12.66 -16.95
C GLN A 512 30.63 -13.16 -17.41
N HIS A 513 30.77 -13.57 -18.67
CA HIS A 513 32.01 -14.21 -19.18
C HIS A 513 33.25 -13.30 -19.10
N ARG A 514 33.07 -11.98 -18.93
CA ARG A 514 34.16 -10.99 -18.80
C ARG A 514 34.31 -10.43 -17.38
N ARG A 515 33.64 -11.02 -16.38
CA ARG A 515 33.48 -10.44 -15.04
C ARG A 515 34.00 -11.35 -13.93
N THR A 516 34.31 -10.75 -12.79
CA THR A 516 34.83 -11.44 -11.63
C THR A 516 33.72 -12.11 -10.83
N ALA A 517 34.01 -13.19 -10.11
CA ALA A 517 33.02 -13.91 -9.28
C ALA A 517 32.18 -13.02 -8.34
N GLY A 518 32.74 -11.92 -7.83
CA GLY A 518 31.95 -11.03 -6.96
C GLY A 518 31.04 -10.05 -7.71
N GLU A 519 31.33 -9.72 -8.97
CA GLU A 519 30.38 -9.00 -9.82
C GLU A 519 29.16 -9.90 -10.14
N LEU A 520 29.35 -11.22 -10.22
CA LEU A 520 28.27 -12.19 -10.43
C LEU A 520 27.42 -12.40 -9.17
N VAL A 521 28.05 -12.48 -8.00
CA VAL A 521 27.33 -12.53 -6.72
C VAL A 521 26.52 -11.24 -6.51
N ALA A 522 27.09 -10.07 -6.81
CA ALA A 522 26.35 -8.81 -6.71
C ALA A 522 25.13 -8.78 -7.64
N LEU A 523 25.28 -9.30 -8.86
CA LEU A 523 24.20 -9.40 -9.83
C LEU A 523 23.09 -10.35 -9.36
N ALA A 524 23.45 -11.55 -8.89
CA ALA A 524 22.50 -12.51 -8.35
C ALA A 524 21.74 -11.94 -7.14
N LEU A 525 22.42 -11.20 -6.26
CA LEU A 525 21.78 -10.52 -5.13
C LEU A 525 20.79 -9.44 -5.59
N VAL A 526 21.12 -8.66 -6.62
CA VAL A 526 20.19 -7.67 -7.20
C VAL A 526 18.97 -8.35 -7.82
N THR A 527 19.15 -9.46 -8.54
CA THR A 527 18.04 -10.24 -9.11
C THR A 527 17.12 -10.79 -8.03
N VAL A 528 17.68 -11.41 -6.98
CA VAL A 528 16.90 -11.93 -5.85
C VAL A 528 16.17 -10.80 -5.14
N LEU A 529 16.81 -9.64 -4.95
CA LEU A 529 16.19 -8.49 -4.33
C LEU A 529 15.00 -7.96 -5.16
N LEU A 530 15.15 -7.86 -6.50
CA LEU A 530 14.07 -7.42 -7.39
C LEU A 530 12.87 -8.38 -7.36
N LEU A 531 13.11 -9.70 -7.42
CA LEU A 531 12.05 -10.70 -7.34
C LEU A 531 11.36 -10.72 -5.97
N ALA A 532 12.13 -10.62 -4.88
CA ALA A 532 11.58 -10.53 -3.53
C ALA A 532 10.76 -9.25 -3.34
N THR A 533 11.25 -8.12 -3.87
CA THR A 533 10.53 -6.84 -3.86
C THR A 533 9.26 -6.91 -4.70
N THR A 534 9.28 -7.63 -5.83
CA THR A 534 8.08 -7.84 -6.65
C THR A 534 7.07 -8.69 -5.92
N TRP A 535 7.47 -9.82 -5.32
CA TRP A 535 6.58 -10.68 -4.53
C TRP A 535 5.93 -9.90 -3.40
N PHE A 536 6.75 -9.19 -2.63
CA PHE A 536 6.27 -8.42 -1.50
C PHE A 536 5.37 -7.28 -1.97
N GLY A 537 5.81 -6.49 -2.94
CA GLY A 537 5.03 -5.39 -3.51
C GLY A 537 3.69 -5.87 -4.06
N ALA A 538 3.70 -6.95 -4.85
CA ALA A 538 2.50 -7.56 -5.40
C ALA A 538 1.53 -8.01 -4.30
N ASN A 539 2.00 -8.79 -3.31
CA ASN A 539 1.15 -9.25 -2.23
C ASN A 539 0.60 -8.10 -1.38
N ARG A 540 1.39 -7.05 -1.13
CA ARG A 540 0.92 -5.91 -0.33
C ARG A 540 -0.10 -5.07 -1.08
N VAL A 541 0.15 -4.78 -2.36
CA VAL A 541 -0.77 -4.02 -3.19
C VAL A 541 -2.10 -4.78 -3.33
N TYR A 542 -2.03 -6.09 -3.63
CA TYR A 542 -3.22 -6.94 -3.66
C TYR A 542 -3.94 -6.98 -2.31
N ALA A 543 -3.22 -7.12 -1.19
CA ALA A 543 -3.84 -7.17 0.12
C ALA A 543 -4.49 -5.85 0.56
N ILE A 544 -3.94 -4.70 0.15
CA ILE A 544 -4.53 -3.39 0.46
C ILE A 544 -5.83 -3.19 -0.34
N GLN A 545 -5.83 -3.58 -1.62
CA GLN A 545 -6.97 -3.35 -2.50
C GLN A 545 -8.06 -4.43 -2.39
N PHE A 546 -7.64 -5.69 -2.23
CA PHE A 546 -8.50 -6.87 -2.30
C PHE A 546 -8.26 -7.86 -1.15
N GLY A 547 -7.38 -7.57 -0.19
CA GLY A 547 -7.14 -8.47 0.94
C GLY A 547 -8.29 -8.42 1.95
N PRO A 548 -8.64 -9.54 2.60
CA PRO A 548 -9.82 -9.62 3.46
C PRO A 548 -9.79 -8.54 4.55
N THR A 549 -10.89 -7.81 4.71
CA THR A 549 -11.04 -6.81 5.79
C THR A 549 -11.39 -7.46 7.13
N HIS A 550 -11.82 -8.71 7.11
CA HIS A 550 -12.22 -9.52 8.24
C HIS A 550 -12.19 -11.03 7.86
N PRO A 551 -12.29 -11.96 8.82
CA PRO A 551 -12.26 -13.40 8.54
C PRO A 551 -13.43 -13.86 7.66
N ASP A 552 -13.28 -15.02 7.04
CA ASP A 552 -14.36 -15.71 6.34
C ASP A 552 -15.45 -16.19 7.32
N SER A 553 -16.65 -16.34 6.80
CA SER A 553 -17.81 -16.93 7.44
C SER A 553 -17.53 -18.37 7.87
N SER A 554 -18.09 -18.71 9.02
CA SER A 554 -18.11 -20.05 9.59
C SER A 554 -19.20 -20.95 9.00
N ALA A 555 -20.04 -20.44 8.11
CA ALA A 555 -21.12 -21.19 7.50
C ALA A 555 -20.58 -22.35 6.64
N PRO A 556 -21.11 -23.58 6.80
CA PRO A 556 -20.66 -24.70 6.01
C PRO A 556 -21.17 -24.62 4.57
N ALA A 557 -20.33 -25.02 3.62
CA ALA A 557 -20.78 -25.29 2.26
C ALA A 557 -21.79 -26.44 2.28
N LEU A 558 -22.98 -26.20 1.74
CA LEU A 558 -24.01 -27.22 1.59
C LEU A 558 -23.79 -27.99 0.27
N ALA A 559 -24.26 -29.23 0.19
CA ALA A 559 -24.23 -30.00 -1.05
C ALA A 559 -25.26 -29.46 -2.07
N VAL A 560 -25.00 -29.67 -3.36
CA VAL A 560 -26.00 -29.49 -4.43
C VAL A 560 -26.60 -30.86 -4.73
N ASP A 561 -27.92 -30.98 -4.65
CA ASP A 561 -28.67 -32.15 -5.11
C ASP A 561 -29.70 -31.77 -6.17
N ARG A 562 -30.65 -30.87 -5.83
CA ARG A 562 -31.70 -30.39 -6.74
C ARG A 562 -31.63 -28.89 -7.02
N VAL A 563 -31.08 -28.10 -6.10
CA VAL A 563 -31.01 -26.64 -6.21
C VAL A 563 -29.55 -26.18 -6.12
N ASP A 564 -29.11 -25.38 -7.09
CA ASP A 564 -27.77 -24.76 -7.11
C ASP A 564 -27.70 -23.63 -6.08
N TRP A 565 -28.71 -22.77 -6.02
CA TRP A 565 -28.83 -21.73 -4.99
C TRP A 565 -30.29 -21.33 -4.80
N VAL A 566 -30.61 -20.73 -3.65
CA VAL A 566 -31.95 -20.24 -3.31
C VAL A 566 -31.86 -19.07 -2.34
N TRP A 567 -32.72 -18.07 -2.56
CA TRP A 567 -32.86 -16.91 -1.69
C TRP A 567 -34.27 -16.33 -1.76
N SER A 568 -34.61 -15.53 -0.76
CA SER A 568 -35.97 -15.01 -0.55
C SER A 568 -36.02 -13.49 -0.51
N GLY A 569 -37.17 -12.90 -0.84
CA GLY A 569 -37.39 -11.46 -0.89
C GLY A 569 -38.86 -11.13 -1.14
N ALA A 570 -39.14 -9.89 -1.53
CA ALA A 570 -40.51 -9.40 -1.77
C ALA A 570 -41.50 -9.75 -0.63
N LEU A 571 -41.07 -9.56 0.62
CA LEU A 571 -41.83 -9.89 1.82
C LEU A 571 -43.09 -9.03 1.94
N ARG A 572 -44.23 -9.68 2.21
CA ARG A 572 -45.55 -9.07 2.38
C ARG A 572 -46.22 -9.64 3.62
N ALA A 573 -47.22 -8.93 4.15
CA ALA A 573 -47.99 -9.39 5.30
C ALA A 573 -48.65 -10.77 5.09
N ASP A 574 -48.90 -11.15 3.84
CA ASP A 574 -49.56 -12.39 3.46
C ASP A 574 -48.69 -13.32 2.60
N GLY A 575 -47.39 -13.06 2.45
CA GLY A 575 -46.57 -13.86 1.55
C GLY A 575 -45.14 -13.39 1.33
N ILE A 576 -44.46 -14.08 0.41
CA ILE A 576 -43.06 -13.88 0.08
C ILE A 576 -42.78 -14.36 -1.35
N ALA A 577 -41.68 -13.92 -1.96
CA ALA A 577 -41.13 -14.54 -3.15
C ALA A 577 -39.82 -15.28 -2.82
N VAL A 578 -39.64 -16.44 -3.44
CA VAL A 578 -38.40 -17.21 -3.36
C VAL A 578 -37.93 -17.50 -4.79
N THR A 579 -36.68 -17.15 -5.07
CA THR A 579 -36.05 -17.49 -6.35
C THR A 579 -34.99 -18.55 -6.11
N ALA A 580 -34.93 -19.52 -7.01
CA ALA A 580 -33.94 -20.59 -6.97
C ALA A 580 -33.42 -20.91 -8.37
N ARG A 581 -32.19 -21.43 -8.44
CA ARG A 581 -31.68 -22.09 -9.65
C ARG A 581 -31.67 -23.58 -9.45
N LEU A 582 -32.31 -24.31 -10.35
CA LEU A 582 -32.38 -25.78 -10.30
C LEU A 582 -31.12 -26.38 -10.88
N ALA A 583 -30.62 -27.48 -10.31
CA ALA A 583 -29.52 -28.27 -10.84
C ALA A 583 -29.85 -28.85 -12.24
N ASP A 584 -28.83 -29.28 -12.99
CA ASP A 584 -29.02 -29.77 -14.36
C ASP A 584 -29.95 -30.99 -14.42
N GLY A 585 -30.90 -30.96 -15.35
CA GLY A 585 -31.86 -32.05 -15.60
C GLY A 585 -33.24 -31.86 -14.95
N TYR A 586 -33.39 -30.94 -14.00
CA TYR A 586 -34.68 -30.63 -13.35
C TYR A 586 -35.44 -29.54 -14.10
N ARG A 587 -36.79 -29.55 -14.00
CA ARG A 587 -37.64 -28.70 -14.86
C ARG A 587 -38.62 -27.79 -14.13
N THR A 588 -39.09 -28.20 -12.97
CA THR A 588 -40.12 -27.46 -12.23
C THR A 588 -39.79 -27.37 -10.75
N ALA A 589 -40.22 -26.28 -10.11
CA ALA A 589 -40.14 -26.17 -8.66
C ALA A 589 -41.33 -25.42 -8.05
N GLY A 590 -41.68 -25.80 -6.82
CA GLY A 590 -42.58 -25.08 -5.94
C GLY A 590 -41.98 -24.93 -4.54
N LEU A 591 -42.73 -24.34 -3.62
CA LEU A 591 -42.34 -24.19 -2.22
C LEU A 591 -43.24 -25.02 -1.34
N ARG A 592 -42.63 -25.66 -0.33
CA ARG A 592 -43.32 -26.17 0.85
C ARG A 592 -43.04 -25.22 2.00
N ILE A 593 -44.09 -24.60 2.54
CA ILE A 593 -44.01 -23.58 3.59
C ILE A 593 -44.74 -24.09 4.83
N THR A 594 -44.04 -24.23 5.94
CA THR A 594 -44.59 -24.73 7.20
C THR A 594 -44.52 -23.66 8.27
N ALA A 595 -45.65 -23.39 8.92
CA ALA A 595 -45.72 -22.43 10.03
C ALA A 595 -44.97 -22.97 11.25
N ALA A 596 -44.16 -22.12 11.90
CA ALA A 596 -43.32 -22.51 13.03
C ALA A 596 -44.14 -22.84 14.30
N ASP A 597 -45.37 -22.33 14.41
CA ASP A 597 -46.33 -22.62 15.47
C ASP A 597 -47.09 -23.96 15.25
N GLY A 598 -46.81 -24.66 14.15
CA GLY A 598 -47.45 -25.93 13.80
C GLY A 598 -48.85 -25.79 13.22
N SER A 599 -49.30 -24.58 12.87
CA SER A 599 -50.66 -24.35 12.40
C SER A 599 -50.99 -24.92 11.01
N GLY A 600 -49.99 -25.42 10.28
CA GLY A 600 -50.18 -26.02 8.97
C GLY A 600 -49.02 -25.83 8.00
N THR A 601 -49.15 -26.50 6.87
CA THR A 601 -48.22 -26.43 5.73
C THR A 601 -48.98 -25.99 4.49
N VAL A 602 -48.39 -25.09 3.72
CA VAL A 602 -48.88 -24.58 2.43
C VAL A 602 -47.87 -24.99 1.37
N ASP A 603 -48.33 -25.69 0.33
CA ASP A 603 -47.53 -25.99 -0.85
C ASP A 603 -47.96 -25.06 -2.00
N THR A 604 -47.01 -24.43 -2.68
CA THR A 604 -47.29 -23.63 -3.89
C THR A 604 -47.41 -24.54 -5.11
N ALA A 605 -48.06 -24.05 -6.16
CA ALA A 605 -48.01 -24.72 -7.46
C ALA A 605 -46.57 -24.81 -7.99
N ALA A 606 -46.26 -25.87 -8.73
CA ALA A 606 -44.98 -26.01 -9.41
C ALA A 606 -44.91 -25.04 -10.60
N VAL A 607 -43.79 -24.32 -10.70
CA VAL A 607 -43.48 -23.36 -11.75
C VAL A 607 -42.35 -23.93 -12.61
N ALA A 608 -42.46 -23.80 -13.93
CA ALA A 608 -41.41 -24.23 -14.84
C ALA A 608 -40.18 -23.31 -14.74
N ALA A 609 -38.98 -23.89 -14.75
CA ALA A 609 -37.74 -23.13 -14.81
C ALA A 609 -37.63 -22.36 -16.13
N GLY A 610 -37.26 -21.08 -16.02
CA GLY A 610 -37.03 -20.19 -17.16
C GLY A 610 -35.60 -20.28 -17.68
N ALA A 611 -35.13 -19.17 -18.25
CA ALA A 611 -33.74 -19.04 -18.68
C ALA A 611 -32.77 -19.33 -17.53
N HIS A 612 -31.59 -19.88 -17.85
CA HIS A 612 -30.54 -20.23 -16.89
C HIS A 612 -30.96 -21.21 -15.77
N ARG A 613 -32.07 -21.96 -15.94
CA ARG A 613 -32.66 -22.88 -14.94
C ARG A 613 -33.18 -22.17 -13.68
N ILE A 614 -33.47 -20.88 -13.79
CA ILE A 614 -33.96 -20.06 -12.67
C ILE A 614 -35.48 -20.12 -12.61
N VAL A 615 -36.01 -20.23 -11.40
CA VAL A 615 -37.44 -20.28 -11.11
C VAL A 615 -37.77 -19.35 -9.96
N ARG A 616 -38.75 -18.48 -10.17
CA ARG A 616 -39.35 -17.64 -9.14
C ARG A 616 -40.66 -18.28 -8.68
N MET A 617 -40.81 -18.41 -7.37
CA MET A 617 -41.97 -19.00 -6.72
C MET A 617 -42.57 -17.98 -5.75
N ASP A 618 -43.79 -17.53 -6.03
CA ASP A 618 -44.50 -16.58 -5.18
C ASP A 618 -45.50 -17.33 -4.28
N ALA A 619 -45.39 -17.12 -2.97
CA ALA A 619 -46.34 -17.60 -1.98
C ALA A 619 -47.25 -16.46 -1.51
N ALA A 620 -48.54 -16.74 -1.38
CA ALA A 620 -49.56 -15.79 -0.95
C ALA A 620 -50.60 -16.47 -0.05
N GLY A 621 -51.44 -15.69 0.62
CA GLY A 621 -52.46 -16.19 1.54
C GLY A 621 -51.89 -16.76 2.85
N LEU A 622 -50.64 -16.41 3.19
CA LEU A 622 -50.05 -16.72 4.49
C LEU A 622 -50.68 -15.81 5.57
N ARG A 623 -50.60 -16.25 6.82
CA ARG A 623 -51.11 -15.46 7.94
C ARG A 623 -50.08 -14.37 8.27
N PRO A 624 -50.51 -13.13 8.54
CA PRO A 624 -49.66 -12.10 9.11
C PRO A 624 -49.08 -12.51 10.46
N ASP A 625 -47.99 -11.85 10.88
CA ASP A 625 -47.34 -12.04 12.18
C ASP A 625 -47.05 -13.51 12.51
N THR A 626 -46.56 -14.25 11.52
CA THR A 626 -46.31 -15.70 11.65
C THR A 626 -44.92 -16.03 11.11
N SER A 627 -44.12 -16.73 11.89
CA SER A 627 -42.84 -17.28 11.44
C SER A 627 -43.05 -18.56 10.64
N TYR A 628 -42.34 -18.68 9.53
CA TYR A 628 -42.41 -19.79 8.59
C TYR A 628 -41.02 -20.37 8.29
N ARG A 629 -41.02 -21.64 7.93
CA ARG A 629 -39.90 -22.33 7.28
C ARG A 629 -40.29 -22.70 5.86
N TYR A 630 -39.37 -22.62 4.91
CA TYR A 630 -39.63 -23.04 3.54
C TYR A 630 -38.55 -23.98 3.00
N THR A 631 -38.99 -24.92 2.15
CA THR A 631 -38.12 -25.82 1.39
C THR A 631 -38.55 -25.82 -0.07
N VAL A 632 -37.60 -25.84 -0.99
CA VAL A 632 -37.89 -25.93 -2.43
C VAL A 632 -38.25 -27.38 -2.77
N VAL A 633 -39.34 -27.58 -3.49
CA VAL A 633 -39.82 -28.89 -3.98
C VAL A 633 -39.61 -28.92 -5.49
N VAL A 634 -38.63 -29.72 -5.95
CA VAL A 634 -38.20 -29.80 -7.35
C VAL A 634 -38.73 -31.10 -7.96
N ASP A 635 -39.47 -30.99 -9.06
CA ASP A 635 -40.11 -32.11 -9.76
C ASP A 635 -40.88 -33.08 -8.81
N GLY A 636 -41.50 -32.52 -7.76
CA GLY A 636 -42.30 -33.24 -6.77
C GLY A 636 -41.53 -33.68 -5.50
N GLU A 637 -40.21 -33.53 -5.46
CA GLU A 637 -39.37 -33.95 -4.33
C GLU A 637 -38.72 -32.76 -3.62
N ALA A 638 -38.73 -32.75 -2.28
CA ALA A 638 -38.14 -31.67 -1.49
C ALA A 638 -36.60 -31.73 -1.50
N ASP A 639 -35.94 -30.60 -1.78
CA ASP A 639 -34.49 -30.49 -1.62
C ASP A 639 -34.12 -30.32 -0.15
N THR A 640 -33.65 -31.41 0.46
CA THR A 640 -33.19 -31.40 1.85
C THR A 640 -31.69 -31.06 1.98
N SER A 641 -30.94 -31.08 0.88
CA SER A 641 -29.49 -30.90 0.85
C SER A 641 -29.08 -29.43 0.93
N ARG A 642 -29.87 -28.53 0.32
CA ARG A 642 -29.68 -27.07 0.37
C ARG A 642 -30.21 -26.41 1.65
N GLY A 643 -30.71 -27.22 2.58
CA GLY A 643 -31.25 -26.75 3.86
C GLY A 643 -32.62 -26.08 3.72
N THR A 644 -33.14 -25.61 4.84
CA THR A 644 -34.47 -24.97 4.94
C THR A 644 -34.29 -23.48 5.21
N GLY A 645 -34.99 -22.64 4.45
CA GLY A 645 -35.02 -21.20 4.70
C GLY A 645 -36.07 -20.80 5.74
N ARG A 646 -36.03 -19.56 6.21
CA ARG A 646 -36.96 -19.02 7.21
C ARG A 646 -37.32 -17.57 6.91
N PHE A 647 -38.51 -17.16 7.34
CA PHE A 647 -38.96 -15.77 7.31
C PHE A 647 -40.11 -15.57 8.31
N THR A 648 -40.47 -14.32 8.59
CA THR A 648 -41.67 -13.98 9.37
C THR A 648 -42.49 -12.97 8.58
N THR A 649 -43.78 -13.26 8.38
CA THR A 649 -44.69 -12.29 7.75
C THR A 649 -44.95 -11.12 8.70
N PRO A 650 -44.91 -9.86 8.24
CA PRO A 650 -45.21 -8.71 9.08
C PRO A 650 -46.70 -8.65 9.44
N SER A 651 -47.02 -7.92 10.51
CA SER A 651 -48.39 -7.48 10.80
C SER A 651 -48.85 -6.42 9.78
N VAL A 652 -50.18 -6.24 9.66
CA VAL A 652 -50.81 -5.17 8.87
C VAL A 652 -51.04 -3.88 9.68
N GLY A 653 -50.79 -3.91 10.99
CA GLY A 653 -50.94 -2.78 11.91
C GLY A 653 -49.62 -2.33 12.53
N PRO A 654 -49.68 -1.68 13.71
CA PRO A 654 -48.48 -1.36 14.48
C PRO A 654 -47.65 -2.61 14.76
N MET A 655 -46.35 -2.55 14.49
CA MET A 655 -45.41 -3.64 14.79
C MET A 655 -44.01 -3.11 15.02
N SER A 656 -43.31 -3.71 15.98
CA SER A 656 -41.89 -3.46 16.18
C SER A 656 -41.07 -4.52 15.47
N PHE A 657 -40.02 -4.12 14.78
CA PHE A 657 -39.16 -5.04 14.04
C PHE A 657 -37.76 -4.45 13.82
N ARG A 658 -36.82 -5.34 13.52
CA ARG A 658 -35.45 -5.01 13.13
C ARG A 658 -35.25 -5.31 11.65
N PHE A 659 -34.54 -4.43 10.96
CA PHE A 659 -33.94 -4.79 9.67
C PHE A 659 -32.45 -4.44 9.68
N THR A 660 -31.69 -5.10 8.81
CA THR A 660 -30.28 -4.78 8.58
C THR A 660 -30.14 -4.11 7.23
N ALA A 661 -29.12 -3.28 7.06
CA ALA A 661 -28.77 -2.66 5.79
C ALA A 661 -27.28 -2.87 5.48
N GLY A 662 -26.95 -3.02 4.21
CA GLY A 662 -25.59 -3.29 3.77
C GLY A 662 -25.39 -2.99 2.29
N ALA A 663 -24.15 -2.67 1.92
CA ALA A 663 -23.68 -2.54 0.56
C ALA A 663 -22.18 -2.90 0.49
N CYS A 664 -21.65 -2.99 -0.72
CA CYS A 664 -20.22 -3.09 -0.98
C CYS A 664 -19.61 -4.41 -0.49
N ALA A 665 -20.19 -5.52 -0.97
CA ALA A 665 -19.68 -6.87 -0.83
C ALA A 665 -18.79 -7.24 -2.02
N ARG A 666 -17.66 -7.90 -1.76
CA ARG A 666 -16.73 -8.33 -2.81
C ARG A 666 -17.34 -9.37 -3.75
N VAL A 667 -16.73 -9.53 -4.93
CA VAL A 667 -17.12 -10.62 -5.83
C VAL A 667 -16.90 -11.96 -5.15
N GLY A 668 -17.98 -12.74 -5.04
CA GLY A 668 -17.94 -14.04 -4.35
C GLY A 668 -17.60 -13.91 -2.87
N SER A 669 -18.11 -12.88 -2.19
CA SER A 669 -17.82 -12.68 -0.78
C SER A 669 -18.31 -13.83 0.11
N ASN A 670 -17.42 -14.28 1.00
CA ASN A 670 -17.74 -15.23 2.06
C ASN A 670 -17.36 -14.66 3.43
N GLY A 671 -17.45 -13.34 3.64
CA GLY A 671 -17.03 -12.69 4.89
C GLY A 671 -17.85 -13.06 6.13
N ALA A 672 -17.24 -13.03 7.31
CA ALA A 672 -17.92 -13.24 8.60
C ALA A 672 -18.97 -12.17 8.92
N VAL A 673 -19.02 -11.06 8.18
CA VAL A 673 -20.11 -10.07 8.26
C VAL A 673 -21.48 -10.71 7.98
N PHE A 674 -21.58 -11.73 7.11
CA PHE A 674 -22.85 -12.43 6.87
C PHE A 674 -23.29 -13.29 8.06
N ASP A 675 -22.35 -13.81 8.85
CA ASP A 675 -22.66 -14.49 10.12
C ASP A 675 -23.21 -13.48 11.13
N ALA A 676 -22.60 -12.29 11.20
CA ALA A 676 -23.05 -11.20 12.07
C ALA A 676 -24.45 -10.70 11.69
N LEU A 677 -24.70 -10.46 10.40
CA LEU A 677 -26.02 -10.11 9.87
C LEU A 677 -27.08 -11.17 10.20
N THR A 678 -26.72 -12.45 10.10
CA THR A 678 -27.61 -13.56 10.49
C THR A 678 -27.91 -13.55 12.00
N ALA A 679 -26.92 -13.21 12.83
CA ALA A 679 -27.04 -13.15 14.28
C ALA A 679 -27.92 -12.00 14.77
N GLU A 680 -28.08 -10.92 13.98
CA GLU A 680 -29.03 -9.83 14.30
C GLU A 680 -30.49 -10.27 14.24
N ASN A 681 -30.79 -11.43 13.63
CA ASN A 681 -32.13 -11.97 13.41
C ASN A 681 -33.09 -10.94 12.77
N PRO A 682 -32.74 -10.34 11.62
CA PRO A 682 -33.54 -9.31 11.00
C PRO A 682 -34.84 -9.86 10.40
N LEU A 683 -35.90 -9.03 10.36
CA LEU A 683 -37.12 -9.30 9.60
C LEU A 683 -36.82 -9.41 8.11
N PHE A 684 -35.94 -8.54 7.61
CA PHE A 684 -35.41 -8.54 6.25
C PHE A 684 -34.07 -7.78 6.19
N HIS A 685 -33.33 -7.93 5.09
CA HIS A 685 -32.12 -7.18 4.79
C HIS A 685 -32.35 -6.21 3.64
N LEU A 686 -31.92 -4.96 3.81
CA LEU A 686 -31.92 -3.92 2.79
C LEU A 686 -30.54 -3.87 2.12
N ALA A 687 -30.42 -4.45 0.93
CA ALA A 687 -29.21 -4.41 0.12
C ALA A 687 -29.22 -3.17 -0.78
N LEU A 688 -28.25 -2.28 -0.59
CA LEU A 688 -28.16 -0.96 -1.23
C LEU A 688 -27.08 -0.91 -2.30
N GLY A 689 -27.07 -1.95 -3.14
CA GLY A 689 -26.11 -2.10 -4.23
C GLY A 689 -24.76 -2.63 -3.82
N ASP A 690 -23.91 -2.82 -4.83
CA ASP A 690 -22.64 -3.51 -4.77
C ASP A 690 -22.74 -4.85 -4.02
N LEU A 691 -23.71 -5.69 -4.40
CA LEU A 691 -23.75 -7.08 -3.95
C LEU A 691 -22.53 -7.85 -4.49
N HIS A 692 -21.98 -7.42 -5.62
CA HIS A 692 -20.71 -7.88 -6.15
C HIS A 692 -19.96 -6.76 -6.91
N TYR A 693 -18.63 -6.84 -6.95
CA TYR A 693 -17.76 -5.92 -7.73
C TYR A 693 -17.53 -6.39 -9.18
N GLY A 694 -18.59 -6.82 -9.87
CA GLY A 694 -18.48 -7.53 -11.14
C GLY A 694 -17.95 -6.67 -12.30
N ASN A 695 -18.28 -5.38 -12.31
CA ASN A 695 -17.79 -4.42 -13.32
C ASN A 695 -18.03 -4.88 -14.77
N ILE A 696 -19.24 -5.39 -15.06
CA ILE A 696 -19.51 -6.14 -16.27
C ILE A 696 -19.78 -5.19 -17.44
N GLU A 697 -18.87 -5.18 -18.42
CA GLU A 697 -19.01 -4.36 -19.66
C GLU A 697 -19.76 -5.09 -20.80
N SER A 698 -20.19 -6.33 -20.59
CA SER A 698 -20.79 -7.17 -21.63
C SER A 698 -22.23 -6.76 -21.95
N THR A 699 -22.62 -6.81 -23.22
CA THR A 699 -24.01 -6.68 -23.68
C THR A 699 -24.81 -7.99 -23.55
N GLU A 700 -24.16 -9.10 -23.20
CA GLU A 700 -24.78 -10.41 -23.05
C GLU A 700 -25.25 -10.63 -21.61
N THR A 701 -26.36 -11.37 -21.43
CA THR A 701 -26.89 -11.65 -20.08
C THR A 701 -26.06 -12.66 -19.28
N GLY A 702 -25.33 -13.55 -19.95
CA GLY A 702 -24.57 -14.64 -19.34
C GLY A 702 -23.65 -14.20 -18.19
N PRO A 703 -22.75 -13.22 -18.42
CA PRO A 703 -21.86 -12.72 -17.37
C PRO A 703 -22.58 -12.19 -16.11
N PHE A 704 -23.75 -11.56 -16.26
CA PHE A 704 -24.54 -11.08 -15.12
C PHE A 704 -25.15 -12.24 -14.33
N PHE A 705 -25.65 -13.28 -15.02
CA PHE A 705 -26.12 -14.50 -14.35
C PHE A 705 -24.97 -15.21 -13.61
N ASP A 706 -23.78 -15.29 -14.21
CA ASP A 706 -22.60 -15.88 -13.58
C ASP A 706 -22.18 -15.12 -12.30
N ALA A 707 -22.38 -13.80 -12.26
CA ALA A 707 -22.10 -13.00 -11.06
C ALA A 707 -23.07 -13.32 -9.91
N TYR A 708 -24.38 -13.44 -10.21
CA TYR A 708 -25.35 -13.94 -9.24
C TYR A 708 -25.05 -15.37 -8.79
N ASP A 709 -24.62 -16.25 -9.69
CA ASP A 709 -24.23 -17.62 -9.32
C ASP A 709 -23.08 -17.63 -8.32
N ARG A 710 -22.04 -16.82 -8.55
CA ARG A 710 -20.89 -16.72 -7.62
C ARG A 710 -21.31 -16.20 -6.26
N LEU A 711 -22.12 -15.14 -6.23
CA LEU A 711 -22.70 -14.54 -5.02
C LEU A 711 -23.52 -15.58 -4.23
N LEU A 712 -24.51 -16.18 -4.88
CA LEU A 712 -25.54 -16.99 -4.23
C LEU A 712 -25.07 -18.40 -3.86
N THR A 713 -23.87 -18.79 -4.26
CA THR A 713 -23.25 -20.08 -3.91
C THR A 713 -22.21 -19.98 -2.78
N GLN A 714 -21.80 -18.77 -2.37
CA GLN A 714 -20.89 -18.63 -1.23
C GLN A 714 -21.57 -19.06 0.07
N PRO A 715 -20.93 -19.89 0.92
CA PRO A 715 -21.57 -20.43 2.12
C PRO A 715 -22.21 -19.39 3.03
N GLY A 716 -21.49 -18.30 3.35
CA GLY A 716 -21.95 -17.23 4.24
C GLY A 716 -23.13 -16.46 3.66
N GLN A 717 -23.00 -15.96 2.42
CA GLN A 717 -24.08 -15.22 1.75
C GLN A 717 -25.32 -16.09 1.53
N ALA A 718 -25.13 -17.32 1.02
CA ALA A 718 -26.21 -18.25 0.78
C ALA A 718 -26.93 -18.62 2.09
N ALA A 719 -26.21 -18.79 3.20
CA ALA A 719 -26.83 -19.03 4.50
C ALA A 719 -27.66 -17.82 4.97
N PHE A 720 -27.11 -16.61 4.85
CA PHE A 720 -27.81 -15.39 5.23
C PHE A 720 -29.08 -15.17 4.39
N TYR A 721 -28.99 -15.23 3.06
CA TYR A 721 -30.11 -14.95 2.15
C TYR A 721 -31.22 -16.03 2.13
N ARG A 722 -30.93 -17.24 2.65
CA ARG A 722 -31.97 -18.23 2.99
C ARG A 722 -32.68 -17.93 4.31
N SER A 723 -32.03 -17.16 5.20
CA SER A 723 -32.47 -16.96 6.58
C SER A 723 -33.14 -15.61 6.83
N ALA A 724 -32.99 -14.66 5.90
CA ALA A 724 -33.58 -13.34 5.91
C ALA A 724 -34.03 -12.95 4.47
N PRO A 725 -35.28 -12.50 4.27
CA PRO A 725 -35.72 -11.93 3.01
C PRO A 725 -34.93 -10.70 2.62
N ILE A 726 -34.65 -10.51 1.32
CA ILE A 726 -33.86 -9.39 0.81
C ILE A 726 -34.75 -8.40 0.06
N ALA A 727 -34.59 -7.11 0.36
CA ALA A 727 -35.04 -5.99 -0.46
C ALA A 727 -33.80 -5.36 -1.09
N TYR A 728 -33.70 -5.42 -2.42
CA TYR A 728 -32.47 -5.11 -3.15
C TYR A 728 -32.73 -4.09 -4.27
N VAL A 729 -31.80 -3.14 -4.37
CA VAL A 729 -31.59 -2.25 -5.53
C VAL A 729 -30.09 -2.25 -5.84
N TRP A 730 -29.72 -2.24 -7.12
CA TRP A 730 -28.31 -2.25 -7.54
C TRP A 730 -27.59 -0.93 -7.26
N ASP A 731 -26.26 -0.96 -7.35
CA ASP A 731 -25.43 0.19 -7.69
C ASP A 731 -24.61 -0.10 -8.97
N ASP A 732 -23.61 0.71 -9.29
CA ASP A 732 -22.82 0.61 -10.53
C ASP A 732 -22.20 -0.78 -10.70
N HIS A 733 -21.60 -1.34 -9.65
CA HIS A 733 -20.85 -2.59 -9.81
C HIS A 733 -21.72 -3.83 -10.07
N ASP A 734 -23.03 -3.76 -9.76
CA ASP A 734 -24.00 -4.77 -10.15
C ASP A 734 -24.60 -4.50 -11.53
N TYR A 735 -24.70 -3.21 -11.88
CA TYR A 735 -25.39 -2.72 -13.07
C TYR A 735 -24.50 -2.70 -14.33
N GLY A 736 -23.21 -2.41 -14.19
CA GLY A 736 -22.26 -2.24 -15.29
C GLY A 736 -20.81 -2.05 -14.81
N PRO A 737 -19.95 -1.36 -15.58
CA PRO A 737 -18.63 -0.91 -15.12
C PRO A 737 -18.70 0.09 -13.95
N ASN A 738 -17.56 0.41 -13.33
CA ASN A 738 -17.46 1.43 -12.27
C ASN A 738 -18.00 2.78 -12.75
N ASP A 739 -18.75 3.48 -11.89
CA ASP A 739 -19.43 4.75 -12.16
C ASP A 739 -20.41 4.70 -13.36
N ALA A 740 -20.98 3.51 -13.68
CA ALA A 740 -21.82 3.36 -14.86
C ALA A 740 -23.25 3.90 -14.69
N GLY A 741 -23.64 4.83 -15.58
CA GLY A 741 -24.99 5.38 -15.69
C GLY A 741 -25.82 4.85 -16.87
N ALA A 742 -26.71 5.68 -17.42
CA ALA A 742 -27.64 5.33 -18.48
C ALA A 742 -26.97 4.79 -19.78
N GLU A 743 -25.71 5.15 -20.01
CA GLU A 743 -24.91 4.75 -21.18
C GLU A 743 -24.16 3.41 -21.00
N ALA A 744 -24.39 2.70 -19.89
CA ALA A 744 -23.76 1.41 -19.62
C ALA A 744 -24.04 0.40 -20.76
N PRO A 745 -23.00 -0.25 -21.34
CA PRO A 745 -23.20 -1.20 -22.45
C PRO A 745 -24.14 -2.36 -22.10
N GLY A 746 -24.08 -2.84 -20.86
CA GLY A 746 -24.84 -3.98 -20.36
C GLY A 746 -26.21 -3.66 -19.78
N ARG A 747 -26.74 -2.43 -19.90
CA ARG A 747 -27.98 -1.98 -19.25
C ARG A 747 -29.17 -2.93 -19.40
N ASP A 748 -29.46 -3.38 -20.62
CA ASP A 748 -30.60 -4.28 -20.87
C ASP A 748 -30.33 -5.69 -20.33
N ALA A 749 -29.07 -6.12 -20.39
CA ALA A 749 -28.63 -7.42 -19.90
C ALA A 749 -28.68 -7.49 -18.37
N SER A 750 -28.20 -6.45 -17.68
CA SER A 750 -28.24 -6.32 -16.22
C SER A 750 -29.68 -6.25 -15.71
N ARG A 751 -30.56 -5.48 -16.36
CA ARG A 751 -31.99 -5.45 -16.05
C ARG A 751 -32.67 -6.81 -16.23
N THR A 752 -32.36 -7.52 -17.31
CA THR A 752 -32.90 -8.86 -17.56
C THR A 752 -32.45 -9.85 -16.49
N ALA A 753 -31.17 -9.84 -16.13
CA ALA A 753 -30.61 -10.70 -15.09
C ALA A 753 -31.21 -10.38 -13.71
N PHE A 754 -31.35 -9.10 -13.36
CA PHE A 754 -32.00 -8.65 -12.12
C PHE A 754 -33.44 -9.14 -12.04
N GLY A 755 -34.27 -8.87 -13.06
CA GLY A 755 -35.69 -9.27 -13.07
C GLY A 755 -35.90 -10.78 -13.06
N THR A 756 -34.93 -11.56 -13.55
CA THR A 756 -34.98 -13.03 -13.54
C THR A 756 -34.53 -13.61 -12.20
N THR A 757 -33.49 -13.06 -11.59
CA THR A 757 -32.77 -13.67 -10.46
C THR A 757 -33.23 -13.15 -9.11
N VAL A 758 -33.60 -11.87 -9.03
CA VAL A 758 -33.89 -11.20 -7.75
C VAL A 758 -35.36 -11.44 -7.34
N PRO A 759 -35.64 -11.87 -6.10
CA PRO A 759 -36.99 -11.88 -5.55
C PRO A 759 -37.48 -10.44 -5.23
N HIS A 760 -37.66 -9.63 -6.27
CA HIS A 760 -38.00 -8.20 -6.18
C HIS A 760 -39.51 -7.94 -5.99
N TYR A 761 -39.84 -6.73 -5.50
CA TYR A 761 -41.20 -6.18 -5.51
C TYR A 761 -41.59 -5.68 -6.91
N ALA A 762 -42.86 -5.42 -7.16
CA ALA A 762 -43.32 -4.94 -8.46
C ALA A 762 -42.66 -3.59 -8.84
N PHE A 763 -42.19 -3.50 -10.09
CA PHE A 763 -41.69 -2.24 -10.66
C PHE A 763 -42.86 -1.35 -11.14
N PRO A 764 -42.72 -0.01 -11.07
CA PRO A 764 -43.76 0.90 -11.55
C PRO A 764 -43.99 0.84 -13.06
N SER A 765 -42.95 0.57 -13.87
CA SER A 765 -43.09 0.44 -15.33
C SER A 765 -42.33 -0.77 -15.89
N PRO A 766 -42.97 -1.58 -16.76
CA PRO A 766 -42.27 -2.65 -17.49
C PRO A 766 -41.19 -2.04 -18.39
N GLY A 767 -39.93 -2.47 -18.24
CA GLY A 767 -38.82 -1.96 -19.05
C GLY A 767 -38.19 -0.62 -18.61
N GLY A 768 -38.73 0.06 -17.59
CA GLY A 768 -38.15 1.30 -17.02
C GLY A 768 -37.00 1.07 -16.02
N THR A 769 -36.94 1.89 -14.99
CA THR A 769 -36.02 1.76 -13.83
C THR A 769 -36.40 0.56 -12.94
N ILE A 770 -35.53 0.13 -11.99
CA ILE A 770 -35.85 -0.93 -11.00
C ILE A 770 -36.32 -0.40 -9.64
N ASN A 771 -36.76 0.86 -9.57
CA ASN A 771 -37.30 1.43 -8.34
C ASN A 771 -38.49 0.62 -7.83
N GLN A 772 -38.61 0.55 -6.51
CA GLN A 772 -39.57 -0.31 -5.82
C GLN A 772 -40.16 0.43 -4.63
N ALA A 773 -41.38 0.07 -4.24
CA ALA A 773 -41.93 0.52 -2.97
C ALA A 773 -42.83 -0.54 -2.34
N PHE A 774 -42.73 -0.71 -1.03
CA PHE A 774 -43.45 -1.74 -0.28
C PHE A 774 -43.74 -1.27 1.15
N THR A 775 -44.65 -1.97 1.84
CA THR A 775 -45.10 -1.59 3.18
C THR A 775 -45.01 -2.79 4.11
N LEU A 776 -44.39 -2.61 5.28
CA LEU A 776 -44.35 -3.57 6.37
C LEU A 776 -44.90 -2.89 7.63
N GLY A 777 -45.97 -3.44 8.21
CA GLY A 777 -46.71 -2.75 9.26
C GLY A 777 -47.20 -1.38 8.78
N ARG A 778 -46.81 -0.32 9.48
CA ARG A 778 -47.12 1.08 9.12
C ARG A 778 -45.93 1.85 8.53
N VAL A 779 -44.87 1.15 8.12
CA VAL A 779 -43.66 1.76 7.54
C VAL A 779 -43.65 1.56 6.03
N ARG A 780 -43.48 2.64 5.29
CA ARG A 780 -43.28 2.61 3.83
C ARG A 780 -41.80 2.56 3.51
N PHE A 781 -41.39 1.64 2.66
CA PHE A 781 -40.05 1.58 2.09
C PHE A 781 -40.10 2.01 0.62
N ILE A 782 -39.18 2.87 0.21
CA ILE A 782 -39.02 3.37 -1.16
C ILE A 782 -37.58 3.11 -1.57
N LEU A 783 -37.35 2.38 -2.65
CA LEU A 783 -36.02 2.10 -3.21
C LEU A 783 -35.88 2.80 -4.55
N THR A 784 -34.80 3.58 -4.72
CA THR A 784 -34.52 4.32 -5.96
C THR A 784 -33.38 3.69 -6.74
N ASP A 785 -33.56 3.56 -8.05
CA ASP A 785 -32.51 3.21 -9.01
C ASP A 785 -31.75 4.48 -9.39
N THR A 786 -30.49 4.58 -8.99
CA THR A 786 -29.61 5.73 -9.20
C THR A 786 -28.64 5.55 -10.34
N ARG A 787 -28.79 4.49 -11.16
CA ARG A 787 -27.85 4.19 -12.24
C ARG A 787 -28.51 4.17 -13.61
N SER A 788 -29.67 3.51 -13.76
CA SER A 788 -30.17 3.19 -15.10
C SER A 788 -30.73 4.37 -15.91
N ALA A 789 -30.94 5.51 -15.26
CA ALA A 789 -31.35 6.78 -15.87
C ALA A 789 -30.33 7.91 -15.64
N GLU A 790 -29.19 7.60 -15.02
CA GLU A 790 -28.18 8.56 -14.60
C GLU A 790 -27.39 9.11 -15.80
N THR A 791 -27.23 10.42 -15.83
CA THR A 791 -26.46 11.19 -16.83
C THR A 791 -25.87 12.40 -16.12
N ASP A 792 -24.96 13.14 -16.77
CA ASP A 792 -24.37 14.38 -16.25
C ASP A 792 -25.38 15.42 -15.68
N THR A 793 -26.66 15.35 -16.07
CA THR A 793 -27.69 16.33 -15.69
C THR A 793 -28.78 15.79 -14.75
N THR A 794 -28.86 14.48 -14.52
CA THR A 794 -29.90 13.85 -13.70
C THR A 794 -29.44 12.49 -13.20
N MET A 795 -29.74 12.18 -11.95
CA MET A 795 -29.52 10.89 -11.30
C MET A 795 -30.68 9.93 -11.58
N LEU A 796 -31.93 10.40 -11.46
CA LEU A 796 -33.11 9.52 -11.49
C LEU A 796 -33.86 9.52 -12.84
N GLY A 797 -33.60 10.51 -13.70
CA GLY A 797 -34.44 10.80 -14.84
C GLY A 797 -35.83 11.34 -14.44
N ALA A 798 -36.53 11.93 -15.41
CA ALA A 798 -37.77 12.68 -15.13
C ALA A 798 -38.92 11.81 -14.57
N GLU A 799 -39.07 10.57 -15.05
CA GLU A 799 -40.17 9.67 -14.63
C GLU A 799 -40.01 9.23 -13.18
N GLN A 800 -38.84 8.71 -12.81
CA GLN A 800 -38.59 8.25 -11.45
C GLN A 800 -38.49 9.42 -10.47
N LEU A 801 -37.94 10.57 -10.86
CA LEU A 801 -37.95 11.78 -10.01
C LEU A 801 -39.38 12.19 -9.63
N ALA A 802 -40.28 12.28 -10.61
CA ALA A 802 -41.67 12.63 -10.37
C ALA A 802 -42.37 11.58 -9.49
N TRP A 803 -42.12 10.30 -9.75
CA TRP A 803 -42.63 9.20 -8.94
C TRP A 803 -42.12 9.26 -7.49
N LEU A 804 -40.83 9.52 -7.27
CA LEU A 804 -40.22 9.58 -5.93
C LEU A 804 -40.85 10.70 -5.11
N ILE A 805 -40.96 11.90 -5.70
CA ILE A 805 -41.56 13.05 -5.02
C ILE A 805 -43.00 12.75 -4.62
N ASP A 806 -43.81 12.23 -5.55
CA ASP A 806 -45.20 11.87 -5.24
C ASP A 806 -45.29 10.77 -4.17
N GLU A 807 -44.44 9.74 -4.27
CA GLU A 807 -44.43 8.61 -3.34
C GLU A 807 -44.02 9.05 -1.93
N ILE A 808 -42.99 9.89 -1.76
CA ILE A 808 -42.59 10.45 -0.45
C ILE A 808 -43.72 11.29 0.13
N VAL A 809 -44.28 12.23 -0.65
CA VAL A 809 -45.33 13.15 -0.16
C VAL A 809 -46.58 12.38 0.22
N ARG A 810 -47.05 11.46 -0.62
CA ARG A 810 -48.22 10.62 -0.36
C ARG A 810 -47.99 9.70 0.84
N SER A 811 -46.80 9.09 0.95
CA SER A 811 -46.49 8.15 2.03
C SER A 811 -46.32 8.84 3.37
N SER A 812 -45.75 10.05 3.40
CA SER A 812 -45.60 10.84 4.63
C SER A 812 -46.93 11.13 5.34
N ARG A 813 -48.04 11.16 4.57
CA ARG A 813 -49.40 11.41 5.06
C ARG A 813 -50.17 10.14 5.41
N THR A 814 -49.76 8.99 4.90
CA THR A 814 -50.53 7.72 4.97
C THR A 814 -49.83 6.65 5.80
N HIS A 815 -48.55 6.82 6.09
CA HIS A 815 -47.72 5.88 6.84
C HIS A 815 -47.09 6.58 8.04
N ALA A 816 -46.76 5.81 9.08
CA ALA A 816 -46.16 6.37 10.28
C ALA A 816 -44.71 6.81 10.04
N LEU A 817 -43.98 6.08 9.22
CA LEU A 817 -42.59 6.35 8.82
C LEU A 817 -42.40 6.02 7.33
N VAL A 818 -41.58 6.82 6.65
CA VAL A 818 -41.09 6.56 5.30
C VAL A 818 -39.59 6.33 5.37
N VAL A 819 -39.12 5.21 4.83
CA VAL A 819 -37.71 4.84 4.71
C VAL A 819 -37.34 4.84 3.24
N TRP A 820 -36.40 5.71 2.86
CA TRP A 820 -35.87 5.82 1.51
C TRP A 820 -34.51 5.12 1.44
N GLY A 821 -34.46 3.98 0.76
CA GLY A 821 -33.24 3.27 0.39
C GLY A 821 -32.68 3.78 -0.93
N ASN A 822 -31.42 4.19 -0.93
CA ASN A 822 -30.72 4.79 -2.06
C ASN A 822 -29.26 4.34 -2.05
N SER A 823 -28.68 3.83 -3.14
CA SER A 823 -27.29 3.32 -3.06
C SER A 823 -26.27 4.44 -2.76
N MET A 824 -26.52 5.64 -3.26
CA MET A 824 -25.59 6.77 -3.25
C MET A 824 -25.49 7.62 -1.96
N PRO A 825 -24.36 8.31 -1.73
CA PRO A 825 -24.28 9.32 -0.68
C PRO A 825 -25.12 10.56 -0.98
N TRP A 826 -25.98 10.94 -0.04
CA TRP A 826 -26.82 12.15 -0.13
C TRP A 826 -26.11 13.43 0.33
N ILE A 827 -25.34 13.32 1.41
CA ILE A 827 -24.74 14.46 2.11
C ILE A 827 -23.39 14.80 1.50
N GLY A 828 -23.22 16.03 1.02
CA GLY A 828 -21.95 16.56 0.52
C GLY A 828 -22.11 17.94 -0.12
N GLY A 829 -21.05 18.74 -0.13
CA GLY A 829 -21.01 20.00 -0.89
C GLY A 829 -21.18 19.75 -2.39
N ALA A 830 -21.76 20.69 -3.14
CA ALA A 830 -21.94 20.54 -4.57
C ALA A 830 -20.58 20.35 -5.28
N GLU A 831 -20.46 19.28 -6.06
CA GLU A 831 -19.22 18.85 -6.71
C GLU A 831 -19.55 18.24 -8.08
N PRO A 832 -19.59 19.06 -9.15
CA PRO A 832 -19.92 18.56 -10.50
C PRO A 832 -19.02 17.41 -10.94
N GLY A 833 -19.63 16.32 -11.44
CA GLY A 833 -18.93 15.10 -11.86
C GLY A 833 -18.57 14.13 -10.72
N SER A 834 -19.01 14.41 -9.49
CA SER A 834 -18.90 13.48 -8.36
C SER A 834 -19.90 12.34 -8.51
N ASP A 835 -19.46 11.09 -8.27
CA ASP A 835 -20.29 9.88 -8.24
C ASP A 835 -21.08 9.79 -6.91
N SER A 836 -21.95 10.77 -6.69
CA SER A 836 -22.85 10.89 -5.54
C SER A 836 -23.93 11.95 -5.82
N TRP A 837 -24.86 12.17 -4.89
CA TRP A 837 -25.82 13.27 -5.04
C TRP A 837 -25.17 14.66 -5.03
N ALA A 838 -23.91 14.79 -4.62
CA ALA A 838 -23.14 16.03 -4.77
C ALA A 838 -22.90 16.42 -6.24
N GLY A 839 -22.88 15.43 -7.15
CA GLY A 839 -22.78 15.62 -8.60
C GLY A 839 -24.04 16.20 -9.25
N HIS A 840 -25.21 16.04 -8.60
CA HIS A 840 -26.50 16.45 -9.13
C HIS A 840 -27.24 17.43 -8.19
N PRO A 841 -26.62 18.58 -7.84
CA PRO A 841 -27.14 19.48 -6.81
C PRO A 841 -28.51 20.06 -7.17
N ASP A 842 -28.81 20.28 -8.45
CA ASP A 842 -30.09 20.84 -8.90
C ASP A 842 -31.24 19.85 -8.71
N GLU A 843 -31.04 18.57 -9.04
CA GLU A 843 -32.06 17.53 -8.82
C GLU A 843 -32.22 17.22 -7.33
N ARG A 844 -31.11 17.19 -6.58
CA ARG A 844 -31.09 17.09 -5.11
C ARG A 844 -31.92 18.20 -4.46
N ALA A 845 -31.73 19.46 -4.90
CA ALA A 845 -32.48 20.61 -4.41
C ALA A 845 -33.98 20.49 -4.72
N ARG A 846 -34.36 20.02 -5.92
CA ARG A 846 -35.79 19.80 -6.27
C ARG A 846 -36.48 18.79 -5.36
N ILE A 847 -35.80 17.69 -5.02
CA ILE A 847 -36.32 16.69 -4.08
C ILE A 847 -36.46 17.32 -2.69
N ALA A 848 -35.42 18.00 -2.20
CA ALA A 848 -35.43 18.64 -0.89
C ALA A 848 -36.51 19.75 -0.78
N ASP A 849 -36.68 20.55 -1.83
CA ASP A 849 -37.74 21.57 -1.93
C ASP A 849 -39.13 20.95 -1.87
N ALA A 850 -39.34 19.81 -2.54
CA ALA A 850 -40.64 19.11 -2.49
C ALA A 850 -40.93 18.53 -1.10
N ILE A 851 -39.93 17.96 -0.44
CA ILE A 851 -40.00 17.47 0.95
C ILE A 851 -40.35 18.63 1.90
N ALA A 852 -39.66 19.77 1.75
CA ALA A 852 -39.89 20.97 2.55
C ALA A 852 -41.28 21.56 2.32
N ALA A 853 -41.69 21.75 1.06
CA ALA A 853 -42.99 22.29 0.69
C ALA A 853 -44.17 21.43 1.17
N ALA A 854 -43.99 20.10 1.21
CA ALA A 854 -44.98 19.18 1.73
C ALA A 854 -44.95 19.03 3.27
N GLY A 855 -43.96 19.62 3.94
CA GLY A 855 -43.82 19.55 5.40
C GLY A 855 -43.53 18.13 5.91
N VAL A 856 -42.81 17.31 5.14
CA VAL A 856 -42.48 15.93 5.52
C VAL A 856 -41.56 15.93 6.73
N ARG A 857 -41.90 15.16 7.77
CA ARG A 857 -41.15 15.07 9.04
C ARG A 857 -40.85 13.63 9.49
N ASN A 858 -41.39 12.64 8.78
CA ASN A 858 -41.28 11.22 9.10
C ASN A 858 -40.49 10.45 8.03
N LEU A 859 -39.37 11.01 7.61
CA LEU A 859 -38.48 10.43 6.60
C LEU A 859 -37.16 9.98 7.24
N LEU A 860 -36.69 8.80 6.85
CA LEU A 860 -35.36 8.28 7.10
C LEU A 860 -34.75 7.91 5.75
N MET A 861 -33.48 8.23 5.51
CA MET A 861 -32.72 7.66 4.41
C MET A 861 -31.74 6.60 4.90
N VAL A 862 -31.58 5.52 4.13
CA VAL A 862 -30.52 4.53 4.31
C VAL A 862 -29.74 4.39 3.01
N ALA A 863 -28.40 4.51 3.09
CA ALA A 863 -27.52 4.59 1.93
C ALA A 863 -26.29 3.67 1.97
N GLY A 864 -25.72 3.38 0.80
CA GLY A 864 -24.59 2.47 0.56
C GLY A 864 -23.32 3.19 0.07
N ASP A 865 -22.60 2.57 -0.88
CA ASP A 865 -21.47 3.08 -1.71
C ASP A 865 -20.21 3.59 -0.98
N ALA A 866 -20.34 4.44 0.04
CA ALA A 866 -19.23 5.22 0.62
C ALA A 866 -18.13 4.43 1.36
N HIS A 867 -18.24 3.10 1.46
CA HIS A 867 -17.38 2.19 2.25
C HIS A 867 -17.14 2.64 3.70
N MET A 868 -18.19 3.21 4.30
CA MET A 868 -18.21 3.64 5.69
C MET A 868 -19.59 3.49 6.31
N VAL A 869 -19.58 3.37 7.63
CA VAL A 869 -20.73 3.65 8.46
C VAL A 869 -20.71 5.14 8.82
N ALA A 870 -21.83 5.81 8.65
CA ALA A 870 -22.01 7.19 9.12
C ALA A 870 -23.47 7.44 9.47
N ILE A 871 -23.73 8.33 10.43
CA ILE A 871 -25.08 8.78 10.76
C ILE A 871 -25.11 10.31 10.76
N ASP A 872 -26.13 10.85 10.11
CA ASP A 872 -26.54 12.24 10.27
C ASP A 872 -27.93 12.31 10.90
N ASP A 873 -28.08 13.16 11.91
CA ASP A 873 -29.33 13.39 12.64
C ASP A 873 -30.36 14.22 11.88
N GLY A 874 -29.99 14.73 10.70
CA GLY A 874 -30.78 15.65 9.88
C GLY A 874 -30.19 17.06 9.82
N THR A 875 -29.11 17.35 10.54
CA THR A 875 -28.44 18.66 10.52
C THR A 875 -27.85 18.99 9.15
N ASN A 876 -27.36 18.00 8.41
CA ASN A 876 -26.62 18.22 7.15
C ASN A 876 -27.31 17.67 5.90
N SER A 877 -28.53 17.13 6.02
CA SER A 877 -29.27 16.54 4.90
C SER A 877 -30.27 17.49 4.23
N ASP A 878 -30.40 18.73 4.69
CA ASP A 878 -31.31 19.72 4.10
C ASP A 878 -30.65 20.48 2.93
N TYR A 879 -31.16 20.26 1.72
CA TYR A 879 -30.76 20.98 0.51
C TYR A 879 -31.88 21.85 -0.08
N SER A 880 -32.94 22.09 0.69
CA SER A 880 -34.06 22.93 0.28
C SER A 880 -33.67 24.41 0.30
N THR A 881 -34.29 25.18 -0.59
CA THR A 881 -34.15 26.63 -0.66
C THR A 881 -34.79 27.36 0.53
N THR A 882 -35.70 26.71 1.26
CA THR A 882 -36.35 27.30 2.45
C THR A 882 -35.65 26.96 3.76
N GLY A 883 -34.91 25.85 3.82
CA GLY A 883 -34.21 25.36 5.02
C GLY A 883 -35.14 24.87 6.15
N GLY A 884 -34.58 24.11 7.10
CA GLY A 884 -35.27 23.58 8.29
C GLY A 884 -36.05 22.26 8.11
N HIS A 885 -35.74 21.51 7.05
CA HIS A 885 -36.44 20.27 6.64
C HIS A 885 -35.51 19.08 6.39
N GLY A 886 -34.35 19.05 7.04
CA GLY A 886 -33.48 17.87 7.07
C GLY A 886 -34.14 16.64 7.71
N PHE A 887 -33.61 15.48 7.35
CA PHE A 887 -34.06 14.15 7.80
C PHE A 887 -32.87 13.25 8.14
N PRO A 888 -33.01 12.29 9.08
CA PRO A 888 -31.92 11.39 9.42
C PRO A 888 -31.42 10.56 8.24
N VAL A 889 -30.11 10.30 8.20
CA VAL A 889 -29.45 9.47 7.18
C VAL A 889 -28.54 8.44 7.86
N LEU A 890 -28.66 7.17 7.46
CA LEU A 890 -27.73 6.11 7.83
C LEU A 890 -26.96 5.63 6.59
N HIS A 891 -25.63 5.76 6.58
CA HIS A 891 -24.77 5.01 5.66
C HIS A 891 -24.37 3.66 6.26
N ALA A 892 -24.52 2.59 5.49
CA ALA A 892 -24.38 1.21 5.94
C ALA A 892 -23.40 0.41 5.07
N ALA A 893 -22.14 0.86 4.97
CA ALA A 893 -21.09 0.21 4.19
C ALA A 893 -19.74 0.19 4.97
N ALA A 894 -18.70 -0.53 4.54
CA ALA A 894 -18.75 -1.60 3.55
C ALA A 894 -18.87 -2.96 4.24
N LEU A 895 -19.64 -3.86 3.61
CA LEU A 895 -19.67 -5.28 4.01
C LEU A 895 -18.26 -5.89 3.94
N ASP A 896 -17.56 -5.77 2.81
CA ASP A 896 -16.24 -6.41 2.64
C ASP A 896 -15.15 -5.49 2.09
N ARG A 897 -15.52 -4.37 1.47
CA ARG A 897 -14.55 -3.47 0.83
C ARG A 897 -13.69 -2.72 1.87
N PRO A 898 -12.44 -2.37 1.50
CA PRO A 898 -11.63 -1.46 2.31
C PRO A 898 -12.36 -0.14 2.55
N GLY A 899 -12.05 0.53 3.67
CA GLY A 899 -12.74 1.76 4.05
C GLY A 899 -12.44 2.93 3.12
N ASN A 900 -13.48 3.70 2.81
CA ASN A 900 -13.44 4.98 2.11
C ASN A 900 -14.36 5.97 2.85
N VAL A 901 -14.30 7.26 2.55
CA VAL A 901 -15.24 8.25 3.07
C VAL A 901 -15.72 9.10 1.91
N LYS A 902 -17.03 9.12 1.66
CA LYS A 902 -17.66 9.99 0.66
C LYS A 902 -18.63 10.95 1.35
N GLY A 903 -18.62 12.21 0.91
CA GLY A 903 -19.57 13.22 1.40
C GLY A 903 -19.27 13.78 2.79
N GLY A 904 -20.32 14.23 3.47
CA GLY A 904 -20.26 14.84 4.81
C GLY A 904 -20.34 16.37 4.80
N PRO A 905 -20.31 17.01 5.99
CA PRO A 905 -20.13 16.40 7.31
C PRO A 905 -21.33 15.58 7.77
N TYR A 906 -21.09 14.56 8.60
CA TYR A 906 -22.12 13.73 9.26
C TYR A 906 -22.12 14.05 10.76
N SER A 907 -23.28 14.30 11.36
CA SER A 907 -23.40 14.75 12.77
C SER A 907 -22.71 13.80 13.76
N GLU A 908 -22.84 12.49 13.57
CA GLU A 908 -22.25 11.47 14.46
C GLU A 908 -20.88 10.95 14.00
N GLY A 909 -20.33 11.56 12.94
CA GLY A 909 -19.06 11.19 12.33
C GLY A 909 -19.17 10.09 11.27
N ALA A 910 -18.04 9.84 10.62
CA ALA A 910 -17.87 8.83 9.58
C ALA A 910 -16.78 7.82 9.98
N TYR A 911 -17.07 6.54 9.79
CA TYR A 911 -16.26 5.42 10.25
C TYR A 911 -15.88 4.53 9.06
N PRO A 912 -14.79 4.83 8.33
CA PRO A 912 -14.37 4.01 7.20
C PRO A 912 -13.94 2.62 7.65
N GLY A 913 -14.30 1.59 6.88
CA GLY A 913 -13.76 0.24 7.05
C GLY A 913 -14.66 -0.85 6.48
N GLY A 914 -14.10 -2.06 6.38
CA GLY A 914 -14.84 -3.25 5.95
C GLY A 914 -15.38 -4.07 7.12
N GLY A 915 -16.23 -5.05 6.81
CA GLY A 915 -16.95 -5.85 7.79
C GLY A 915 -17.98 -5.03 8.54
N GLN A 916 -18.56 -4.01 7.94
CA GLN A 916 -19.49 -3.07 8.57
C GLN A 916 -20.88 -3.16 7.95
N TYR A 917 -21.90 -2.91 8.77
CA TYR A 917 -23.30 -2.94 8.36
C TYR A 917 -24.15 -2.03 9.26
N GLY A 918 -25.34 -1.68 8.78
CA GLY A 918 -26.35 -0.94 9.53
C GLY A 918 -27.38 -1.87 10.15
N VAL A 919 -27.84 -1.53 11.35
CA VAL A 919 -29.01 -2.11 12.02
C VAL A 919 -30.00 -0.98 12.26
N VAL A 920 -31.26 -1.22 11.94
CA VAL A 920 -32.35 -0.28 12.19
C VAL A 920 -33.43 -1.01 12.99
N ASP A 921 -33.61 -0.57 14.22
CA ASP A 921 -34.69 -1.03 15.10
C ASP A 921 -35.86 -0.05 15.00
N VAL A 922 -37.03 -0.55 14.62
CA VAL A 922 -38.28 0.20 14.56
C VAL A 922 -39.17 -0.26 15.70
N ALA A 923 -39.47 0.64 16.63
CA ALA A 923 -40.41 0.43 17.71
C ALA A 923 -41.70 1.22 17.46
N ASP A 924 -42.78 0.54 17.10
CA ASP A 924 -44.09 1.13 16.80
C ASP A 924 -45.13 0.71 17.85
N ASP A 925 -45.61 1.67 18.64
CA ASP A 925 -46.64 1.47 19.68
C ASP A 925 -48.07 1.82 19.22
N GLY A 926 -48.23 2.18 17.94
CA GLY A 926 -49.48 2.62 17.35
C GLY A 926 -49.70 4.14 17.37
N ARG A 927 -48.98 4.88 18.24
CA ARG A 927 -49.05 6.35 18.36
C ARG A 927 -47.78 7.03 17.88
N THR A 928 -46.64 6.42 18.14
CA THR A 928 -45.32 6.92 17.79
C THR A 928 -44.49 5.79 17.21
N VAL A 929 -43.53 6.16 16.38
CA VAL A 929 -42.50 5.24 15.88
C VAL A 929 -41.16 5.77 16.35
N THR A 930 -40.49 5.00 17.20
CA THR A 930 -39.11 5.27 17.61
C THR A 930 -38.19 4.43 16.76
N VAL A 931 -37.16 5.07 16.20
CA VAL A 931 -36.19 4.45 15.30
C VAL A 931 -34.81 4.58 15.92
N THR A 932 -34.15 3.45 16.16
CA THR A 932 -32.76 3.40 16.59
C THR A 932 -31.90 2.95 15.41
N LEU A 933 -30.99 3.81 14.99
CA LEU A 933 -29.98 3.54 13.96
C LEU A 933 -28.71 3.07 14.68
N THR A 934 -28.10 1.98 14.21
CA THR A 934 -26.84 1.51 14.77
C THR A 934 -25.92 1.04 13.65
N GLY A 935 -24.72 1.62 13.59
CA GLY A 935 -23.65 1.14 12.74
C GLY A 935 -22.76 0.17 13.49
N LYS A 936 -22.56 -1.03 12.94
CA LYS A 936 -21.81 -2.11 13.58
C LYS A 936 -20.72 -2.69 12.70
N ARG A 937 -19.78 -3.38 13.34
CA ARG A 937 -18.80 -4.27 12.71
C ARG A 937 -19.17 -5.74 12.94
N TRP A 938 -18.67 -6.62 12.06
CA TRP A 938 -18.82 -8.07 12.08
C TRP A 938 -18.50 -8.74 13.42
N ASP A 939 -17.62 -8.13 14.24
CA ASP A 939 -17.25 -8.62 15.57
C ASP A 939 -18.22 -8.18 16.69
N GLY A 940 -19.31 -7.51 16.32
CA GLY A 940 -20.33 -6.98 17.24
C GLY A 940 -20.00 -5.60 17.80
N THR A 941 -18.86 -5.00 17.44
CA THR A 941 -18.52 -3.63 17.87
C THR A 941 -19.51 -2.63 17.30
N VAL A 942 -20.16 -1.87 18.18
CA VAL A 942 -20.95 -0.69 17.80
C VAL A 942 -20.00 0.47 17.52
N LEU A 943 -20.08 1.01 16.31
CA LEU A 943 -19.26 2.14 15.86
C LEU A 943 -19.95 3.47 16.17
N VAL A 944 -21.27 3.52 15.97
CA VAL A 944 -22.09 4.72 16.14
C VAL A 944 -23.56 4.30 16.32
N ASP A 945 -24.31 5.07 17.09
CA ASP A 945 -25.76 4.94 17.24
C ASP A 945 -26.45 6.31 17.27
N TYR A 946 -27.74 6.32 16.94
CA TYR A 946 -28.59 7.50 17.00
C TYR A 946 -30.06 7.06 17.11
N GLU A 947 -30.86 7.79 17.87
CA GLU A 947 -32.28 7.51 18.04
C GLU A 947 -33.12 8.75 17.80
N PHE A 948 -34.24 8.57 17.10
CA PHE A 948 -35.25 9.60 16.93
C PHE A 948 -36.65 9.01 16.97
N THR A 949 -37.63 9.85 17.31
CA THR A 949 -39.04 9.47 17.39
C THR A 949 -39.88 10.36 16.48
N VAL A 950 -40.78 9.74 15.72
CA VAL A 950 -41.77 10.44 14.91
C VAL A 950 -43.17 10.18 15.47
N SER A 951 -43.99 11.22 15.53
CA SER A 951 -45.42 11.08 15.83
C SER A 951 -46.09 10.43 14.63
N ALA A 952 -46.78 9.30 14.83
CA ALA A 952 -47.55 8.70 13.75
C ALA A 952 -48.71 9.65 13.40
N ALA A 953 -48.88 9.95 12.11
CA ALA A 953 -50.09 10.65 11.67
C ALA A 953 -51.32 9.86 12.14
N ALA A 954 -52.29 10.55 12.74
CA ALA A 954 -53.58 9.93 13.03
C ALA A 954 -54.19 9.47 11.68
N PRO A 955 -54.67 8.22 11.57
CA PRO A 955 -55.18 7.67 10.31
C PRO A 955 -56.35 8.47 9.72
#